data_AF-A0A2I2FEZ1-F1
#
_entry.id   AF-A0A2I2FEZ1-F1
#
_cell.length_a   1.000
_cell.length_b   1.000
_cell.length_c   1.000
_cell.angle_alpha   90.00
_cell.angle_beta   90.00
_cell.angle_gamma   90.00
#
_symmetry.space_group_name_H-M   'P 1'
#
loop_
_entity.id
_entity.type
_entity.pdbx_description
1 polymer ?
#
loop_
_entity_poly.entity_id
_entity_poly.type
_entity_poly.pdbx_seq_one_letter_code
_entity_poly.pdbx_strand_id
1 'polypeptide(L)'
;MASEHTITQALLEWINSFALGKTIRTTDELTDGAIIWEVLQDIDPQYFLDELPHQDASENLLSKLQNLKYIHKTVVSYIRQQPDGLPSGLDPNPNLEIVAENNSVKESNKLLKLVLISAINSPNAGLYVETLQKLSTPTQETLKHVFEVAQYDQLDGSDVADEMKEENRDASVDLELRFEERMGKMLADRDRLTHEKKELEKTLEDMHNRLARLQENNDTLQSRLASTEDRLVNLKAGKGDLGFNAKALESRSRQQEDIIAAQEARLSAAQDEVDSLQMSVESLRVKNERYQRLQDDYDVLKTERDQFARKANAAEKYRSKLQASQDFEKENQALKNQIKDIQQQLKDADAQQRRATERDVELEEYKRVLPRIEQECSEMQSLKKQFEFNNHALTERLSSAEEQRERDDALISELRERIREIEGSPRSPSLTPSSETPRMQGTLQKDFEDIGIQESQLKSENDDLKKETESLKGPPTRPGSQIDGFSEAFGETLHQARERSTQDEEYWRLYDQYTSLLAKTAETQDSLALAKRDITDMQTLDSLSNKEKMDMINSARESNAEELAKTRAECDEAKHKIYVLEAELDSTHTLVRQTSTERNKLQEMLDTRQTVIAESRVEDDETMNEMKKLLTEIAAQESGDVSEASQKSGVELTKQVVELIEKNLERLAQRAEYIHNQNEHIKYLQERIKHFEEFAEDGISREREVELQKIIDAQSRELALMCSSWYEVQSRLMNNNVTSSRYRNGLADAQKGWLARQRNMVAGR
;
A
#
# COMPACT_ATOMS: atom_id res chain seq x y z
N MET A 1 35.26 -25.41 20.73
CA MET A 1 35.14 -26.79 21.26
C MET A 1 36.49 -27.29 21.77
N ALA A 2 37.54 -27.36 20.94
CA ALA A 2 38.87 -27.82 21.39
C ALA A 2 39.52 -26.91 22.47
N SER A 3 39.42 -25.58 22.34
CA SER A 3 39.97 -24.64 23.34
C SER A 3 39.27 -24.70 24.71
N GLU A 4 37.95 -24.86 24.70
CA GLU A 4 37.14 -24.92 25.93
C GLU A 4 37.39 -26.21 26.72
N HIS A 5 37.60 -27.32 26.01
CA HIS A 5 37.93 -28.60 26.66
C HIS A 5 39.31 -28.56 27.33
N THR A 6 40.31 -27.94 26.68
CA THR A 6 41.64 -27.76 27.29
C THR A 6 41.57 -26.88 28.54
N ILE A 7 40.79 -25.79 28.51
CA ILE A 7 40.57 -24.93 29.68
C ILE A 7 39.88 -25.71 30.81
N THR A 8 38.88 -26.54 30.49
CA THR A 8 38.20 -27.37 31.49
C THR A 8 39.16 -28.37 32.12
N GLN A 9 39.98 -29.06 31.34
CA GLN A 9 40.96 -30.01 31.87
C GLN A 9 41.96 -29.32 32.81
N ALA A 10 42.46 -28.14 32.44
CA ALA A 10 43.38 -27.36 33.27
C ALA A 10 42.72 -26.89 34.59
N LEU A 11 41.46 -26.41 34.54
CA LEU A 11 40.71 -26.00 35.73
C LEU A 11 40.37 -27.19 36.65
N LEU A 12 40.05 -28.36 36.07
CA LEU A 12 39.80 -29.58 36.85
C LEU A 12 41.08 -30.13 37.49
N GLU A 13 42.23 -30.09 36.79
CA GLU A 13 43.52 -30.46 37.36
C GLU A 13 43.89 -29.54 38.54
N TRP A 14 43.60 -28.23 38.42
CA TRP A 14 43.76 -27.29 39.53
C TRP A 14 42.84 -27.58 40.71
N ILE A 15 41.55 -27.84 40.49
CA ILE A 15 40.62 -28.22 41.57
C ILE A 15 41.06 -29.52 42.25
N ASN A 16 41.56 -30.49 41.50
CA ASN A 16 42.10 -31.74 42.06
C ASN A 16 43.40 -31.58 42.87
N SER A 17 44.00 -30.38 42.90
CA SER A 17 45.12 -30.09 43.79
C SER A 17 44.70 -29.84 45.24
N PHE A 18 43.40 -29.58 45.48
CA PHE A 18 42.81 -29.45 46.80
C PHE A 18 42.54 -30.83 47.43
N ALA A 19 42.49 -30.90 48.76
CA ALA A 19 42.31 -32.15 49.51
C ALA A 19 40.84 -32.64 49.57
N LEU A 20 40.20 -32.82 48.40
CA LEU A 20 38.75 -33.02 48.25
C LEU A 20 38.24 -34.46 48.52
N GLY A 21 39.12 -35.37 48.96
CA GLY A 21 38.78 -36.79 49.22
C GLY A 21 38.38 -37.64 48.00
N LYS A 22 38.14 -37.02 46.84
CA LYS A 22 37.82 -37.66 45.54
C LYS A 22 38.48 -36.91 44.38
N THR A 23 38.82 -37.65 43.32
CA THR A 23 39.36 -37.06 42.07
C THR A 23 38.23 -36.79 41.09
N ILE A 24 38.02 -35.52 40.75
CA ILE A 24 36.96 -35.05 39.86
C ILE A 24 37.42 -35.17 38.41
N ARG A 25 36.61 -35.83 37.56
CA ARG A 25 36.97 -36.07 36.15
C ARG A 25 36.12 -35.28 35.18
N THR A 26 34.90 -34.92 35.56
CA THR A 26 33.99 -34.12 34.73
C THR A 26 33.39 -32.97 35.50
N THR A 27 32.94 -31.93 34.78
CA THR A 27 32.24 -30.80 35.40
C THR A 27 30.86 -31.17 35.95
N ASP A 28 30.33 -32.36 35.62
CA ASP A 28 29.05 -32.87 36.15
C ASP A 28 29.10 -33.02 37.67
N GLU A 29 30.25 -33.43 38.20
CA GLU A 29 30.50 -33.64 39.62
C GLU A 29 30.54 -32.32 40.42
N LEU A 30 30.56 -31.17 39.73
CA LEU A 30 30.60 -29.82 40.32
C LEU A 30 29.23 -29.12 40.28
N THR A 31 28.21 -29.76 39.67
CA THR A 31 26.90 -29.15 39.41
C THR A 31 26.05 -28.91 40.66
N ASP A 32 26.33 -29.61 41.76
CA ASP A 32 25.63 -29.45 43.04
C ASP A 32 26.19 -28.32 43.91
N GLY A 33 27.36 -27.78 43.53
CA GLY A 33 28.06 -26.72 44.23
C GLY A 33 28.78 -27.14 45.51
N ALA A 34 28.66 -28.41 45.95
CA ALA A 34 29.20 -28.87 47.24
C ALA A 34 30.74 -28.80 47.26
N ILE A 35 31.37 -29.34 46.21
CA ILE A 35 32.83 -29.32 46.06
C ILE A 35 33.33 -27.89 45.89
N ILE A 36 32.62 -27.07 45.11
CA ILE A 36 33.02 -25.67 44.88
C ILE A 36 33.03 -24.91 46.22
N TRP A 37 32.05 -25.18 47.09
CA TRP A 37 32.00 -24.58 48.42
C TRP A 37 33.15 -25.03 49.31
N GLU A 38 33.49 -26.32 49.31
CA GLU A 38 34.65 -26.86 50.06
C GLU A 38 35.96 -26.19 49.62
N VAL A 39 36.14 -26.00 48.31
CA VAL A 39 37.30 -25.26 47.75
C VAL A 39 37.31 -23.80 48.21
N LEU A 40 36.15 -23.12 48.22
CA LEU A 40 36.06 -21.73 48.69
C LEU A 40 36.35 -21.61 50.19
N GLN A 41 35.92 -22.58 51.00
CA GLN A 41 36.23 -22.65 52.42
C GLN A 41 37.72 -22.88 52.68
N ASP A 42 38.42 -23.65 51.84
CA ASP A 42 39.88 -23.78 51.93
C ASP A 42 40.58 -22.46 51.54
N ILE A 43 40.09 -21.77 50.50
CA ILE A 43 40.63 -20.48 50.02
C ILE A 43 40.62 -19.42 51.12
N ASP A 44 39.46 -19.19 51.74
CA ASP A 44 39.32 -18.22 52.82
C ASP A 44 38.27 -18.65 53.85
N PRO A 45 38.69 -19.41 54.88
CA PRO A 45 37.79 -19.85 55.94
C PRO A 45 37.13 -18.71 56.72
N GLN A 46 37.69 -17.49 56.67
CA GLN A 46 37.17 -16.33 57.42
C GLN A 46 36.04 -15.62 56.68
N TYR A 47 35.99 -15.72 55.35
CA TYR A 47 34.93 -15.12 54.53
C TYR A 47 33.80 -16.11 54.22
N PHE A 48 34.13 -17.37 53.92
CA PHE A 48 33.16 -18.41 53.57
C PHE A 48 32.70 -19.21 54.81
N LEU A 49 32.16 -18.50 55.82
CA LEU A 49 31.81 -19.07 57.14
C LEU A 49 30.49 -19.88 57.15
N ASP A 50 29.61 -19.61 56.21
CA ASP A 50 28.25 -20.18 56.18
C ASP A 50 28.24 -21.64 55.66
N GLU A 51 27.13 -22.33 55.88
CA GLU A 51 26.86 -23.61 55.23
C GLU A 51 26.08 -23.40 53.92
N LEU A 52 26.22 -24.32 52.97
CA LEU A 52 25.42 -24.30 51.76
C LEU A 52 23.91 -24.40 52.09
N PRO A 53 23.04 -23.69 51.36
CA PRO A 53 21.59 -23.72 51.60
C PRO A 53 20.97 -25.12 51.56
N HIS A 54 21.50 -26.04 50.74
CA HIS A 54 21.04 -27.42 50.64
C HIS A 54 22.24 -28.38 50.62
N GLN A 55 22.46 -29.12 51.72
CA GLN A 55 23.58 -30.08 51.84
C GLN A 55 23.38 -31.36 50.99
N ASP A 56 22.13 -31.77 50.75
CA ASP A 56 21.78 -32.98 49.96
C ASP A 56 21.19 -32.61 48.57
N ALA A 57 21.90 -31.79 47.79
CA ALA A 57 21.39 -31.25 46.52
C ALA A 57 21.61 -32.16 45.28
N SER A 58 22.06 -33.40 45.43
CA SER A 58 22.51 -34.24 44.32
C SER A 58 21.39 -34.63 43.32
N GLU A 59 20.14 -34.74 43.78
CA GLU A 59 19.01 -35.24 42.97
C GLU A 59 18.04 -34.14 42.49
N ASN A 60 17.98 -32.97 43.15
CA ASN A 60 17.00 -31.93 42.82
C ASN A 60 17.66 -30.72 42.12
N LEU A 61 17.30 -30.50 40.84
CA LEU A 61 17.78 -29.37 40.03
C LEU A 61 17.58 -28.01 40.71
N LEU A 62 16.46 -27.83 41.40
CA LEU A 62 16.17 -26.57 42.09
C LEU A 62 17.14 -26.32 43.25
N SER A 63 17.51 -27.37 43.98
CA SER A 63 18.48 -27.30 45.08
C SER A 63 19.89 -27.03 44.55
N LYS A 64 20.29 -27.68 43.44
CA LYS A 64 21.56 -27.38 42.74
C LYS A 64 21.65 -25.92 42.33
N LEU A 65 20.61 -25.42 41.67
CA LEU A 65 20.55 -24.04 41.21
C LEU A 65 20.60 -23.03 42.35
N GLN A 66 19.93 -23.31 43.47
CA GLN A 66 19.96 -22.44 44.65
C GLN A 66 21.35 -22.40 45.30
N ASN A 67 22.03 -23.55 45.41
CA ASN A 67 23.41 -23.61 45.88
C ASN A 67 24.35 -22.82 44.94
N LEU A 68 24.25 -23.03 43.63
CA LEU A 68 25.08 -22.30 42.66
C LEU A 68 24.81 -20.79 42.68
N LYS A 69 23.54 -20.35 42.82
CA LYS A 69 23.17 -18.93 42.97
C LYS A 69 23.78 -18.32 44.22
N TYR A 70 23.80 -19.07 45.31
CA TYR A 70 24.41 -18.64 46.56
C TYR A 70 25.94 -18.52 46.41
N ILE A 71 26.60 -19.56 45.90
CA ILE A 71 28.05 -19.58 45.63
C ILE A 71 28.46 -18.40 44.75
N HIS A 72 27.79 -18.23 43.61
CA HIS A 72 28.06 -17.16 42.65
C HIS A 72 27.95 -15.77 43.29
N LYS A 73 26.86 -15.51 44.03
CA LYS A 73 26.65 -14.24 44.73
C LYS A 73 27.75 -13.97 45.75
N THR A 74 28.15 -14.97 46.54
CA THR A 74 29.17 -14.82 47.57
C THR A 74 30.55 -14.61 46.96
N VAL A 75 30.91 -15.35 45.91
CA VAL A 75 32.19 -15.22 45.18
C VAL A 75 32.31 -13.85 44.50
N VAL A 76 31.27 -13.39 43.79
CA VAL A 76 31.30 -12.07 43.14
C VAL A 76 31.38 -10.95 44.18
N SER A 77 30.72 -11.10 45.33
CA SER A 77 30.84 -10.15 46.44
C SER A 77 32.26 -10.13 47.02
N TYR A 78 32.89 -11.30 47.17
CA TYR A 78 34.26 -11.43 47.64
C TYR A 78 35.24 -10.70 46.72
N ILE A 79 35.19 -10.97 45.41
CA ILE A 79 36.10 -10.35 44.44
C ILE A 79 35.92 -8.83 44.40
N ARG A 80 34.68 -8.32 44.50
CA ARG A 80 34.41 -6.87 44.51
C ARG A 80 34.92 -6.15 45.76
N GLN A 81 35.14 -6.86 46.86
CA GLN A 81 35.67 -6.28 48.10
C GLN A 81 37.21 -6.19 48.09
N GLN A 82 37.88 -6.82 47.12
CA GLN A 82 39.34 -6.76 46.97
C GLN A 82 39.79 -5.43 46.32
N PRO A 83 41.02 -4.95 46.62
CA PRO A 83 41.51 -3.66 46.14
C PRO A 83 41.52 -3.52 44.61
N ASP A 84 41.78 -4.63 43.91
CA ASP A 84 41.88 -4.68 42.45
C ASP A 84 40.51 -4.83 41.75
N GLY A 85 39.42 -5.01 42.52
CA GLY A 85 38.06 -5.16 41.99
C GLY A 85 37.86 -6.40 41.12
N LEU A 86 36.81 -6.39 40.28
CA LEU A 86 36.53 -7.45 39.32
C LEU A 86 37.32 -7.18 38.01
N PRO A 87 38.19 -8.11 37.56
CA PRO A 87 38.93 -7.96 36.31
C PRO A 87 38.00 -7.77 35.09
N SER A 88 38.34 -6.82 34.22
CA SER A 88 37.47 -6.37 33.12
C SER A 88 37.22 -7.41 32.02
N GLY A 89 38.10 -8.41 31.88
CA GLY A 89 37.97 -9.50 30.90
C GLY A 89 37.23 -10.74 31.43
N LEU A 90 36.74 -10.73 32.67
CA LEU A 90 35.93 -11.82 33.23
C LEU A 90 34.45 -11.53 33.05
N ASP A 91 33.72 -12.50 32.52
CA ASP A 91 32.25 -12.51 32.54
C ASP A 91 31.77 -12.79 33.97
N PRO A 92 31.16 -11.81 34.68
CA PRO A 92 30.73 -11.99 36.04
C PRO A 92 29.48 -12.85 36.16
N ASN A 93 28.77 -13.19 35.08
CA ASN A 93 27.43 -13.76 35.14
C ASN A 93 27.33 -15.10 34.38
N PRO A 94 27.93 -16.19 34.90
CA PRO A 94 27.68 -17.53 34.38
C PRO A 94 26.18 -17.88 34.43
N ASN A 95 25.67 -18.54 33.40
CA ASN A 95 24.29 -19.01 33.38
C ASN A 95 24.16 -20.28 34.25
N LEU A 96 23.82 -20.07 35.52
CA LEU A 96 23.74 -21.10 36.54
C LEU A 96 22.62 -22.12 36.30
N GLU A 97 21.56 -21.76 35.57
CA GLU A 97 20.48 -22.68 35.20
C GLU A 97 21.01 -23.76 34.25
N ILE A 98 21.83 -23.36 33.28
CA ILE A 98 22.45 -24.30 32.34
C ILE A 98 23.55 -25.14 33.02
N VAL A 99 24.26 -24.58 34.01
CA VAL A 99 25.22 -25.34 34.83
C VAL A 99 24.50 -26.42 35.64
N ALA A 100 23.35 -26.10 36.25
CA ALA A 100 22.56 -27.05 37.04
C ALA A 100 21.86 -28.13 36.19
N GLU A 101 21.36 -27.79 35.01
CA GLU A 101 20.55 -28.69 34.16
C GLU A 101 21.34 -29.53 33.16
N ASN A 102 22.30 -28.92 32.45
CA ASN A 102 22.89 -29.51 31.24
C ASN A 102 24.42 -29.63 31.29
N ASN A 103 25.03 -29.34 32.45
CA ASN A 103 26.48 -29.29 32.65
C ASN A 103 27.23 -28.64 31.47
N SER A 104 26.82 -27.42 31.09
CA SER A 104 27.52 -26.70 30.04
C SER A 104 28.96 -26.45 30.48
N VAL A 105 29.89 -27.07 29.75
CA VAL A 105 31.34 -26.93 29.96
C VAL A 105 31.74 -25.45 29.93
N LYS A 106 31.09 -24.64 29.09
CA LYS A 106 31.37 -23.21 28.98
C LYS A 106 30.96 -22.44 30.23
N GLU A 107 29.74 -22.63 30.69
CA GLU A 107 29.20 -21.90 31.85
C GLU A 107 29.84 -22.38 33.16
N SER A 108 30.18 -23.67 33.24
CA SER A 108 30.96 -24.24 34.34
C SER A 108 32.37 -23.65 34.37
N ASN A 109 33.03 -23.52 33.22
CA ASN A 109 34.34 -22.87 33.14
C ASN A 109 34.28 -21.40 33.59
N LYS A 110 33.22 -20.65 33.25
CA LYS A 110 33.05 -19.27 33.72
C LYS A 110 32.96 -19.20 35.24
N LEU A 111 32.16 -20.07 35.86
CA LEU A 111 32.06 -20.16 37.31
C LEU A 111 33.40 -20.53 37.96
N LEU A 112 34.11 -21.54 37.41
CA LEU A 112 35.40 -21.98 37.93
C LEU A 112 36.51 -20.92 37.78
N LYS A 113 36.46 -20.09 36.73
CA LYS A 113 37.36 -18.94 36.59
C LYS A 113 37.16 -17.91 37.69
N LEU A 114 35.91 -17.65 38.11
CA LEU A 114 35.64 -16.76 39.25
C LEU A 114 36.22 -17.32 40.55
N VAL A 115 36.14 -18.64 40.76
CA VAL A 115 36.73 -19.31 41.93
C VAL A 115 38.26 -19.24 41.88
N LEU A 116 38.88 -19.46 40.72
CA LEU A 116 40.33 -19.32 40.52
C LEU A 116 40.83 -17.91 40.86
N ILE A 117 40.12 -16.89 40.39
CA ILE A 117 40.47 -15.49 40.67
C ILE A 117 40.30 -15.16 42.16
N SER A 118 39.30 -15.76 42.81
CA SER A 118 39.13 -15.65 44.26
C SER A 118 40.31 -16.26 45.01
N ALA A 119 40.87 -17.37 44.54
CA ALA A 119 42.05 -18.00 45.14
C ALA A 119 43.31 -17.11 45.02
N ILE A 120 43.53 -16.52 43.84
CA ILE A 120 44.71 -15.66 43.55
C ILE A 120 44.60 -14.31 44.28
N ASN A 121 43.40 -13.82 44.54
CA ASN A 121 43.16 -12.57 45.25
C ASN A 121 42.87 -12.77 46.75
N SER A 122 43.07 -13.99 47.28
CA SER A 122 42.85 -14.29 48.69
C SER A 122 44.03 -13.85 49.57
N PRO A 123 43.84 -13.69 50.90
CA PRO A 123 44.93 -13.44 51.84
C PRO A 123 46.02 -14.53 51.82
N ASN A 124 45.67 -15.74 51.38
CA ASN A 124 46.54 -16.91 51.27
C ASN A 124 47.06 -17.15 49.83
N ALA A 125 46.94 -16.16 48.93
CA ALA A 125 47.31 -16.27 47.52
C ALA A 125 48.68 -16.91 47.27
N GLY A 126 49.68 -16.61 48.11
CA GLY A 126 51.02 -17.17 47.99
C GLY A 126 51.07 -18.71 48.02
N LEU A 127 50.21 -19.36 48.83
CA LEU A 127 50.13 -20.82 48.89
C LEU A 127 49.51 -21.38 47.61
N TYR A 128 48.45 -20.75 47.09
CA TYR A 128 47.78 -21.19 45.87
C TYR A 128 48.60 -20.93 44.60
N VAL A 129 49.43 -19.89 44.58
CA VAL A 129 50.39 -19.66 43.50
C VAL A 129 51.48 -20.74 43.52
N GLU A 130 51.94 -21.19 44.69
CA GLU A 130 52.91 -22.28 44.79
C GLU A 130 52.31 -23.64 44.39
N THR A 131 51.03 -23.90 44.70
CA THR A 131 50.34 -25.11 44.22
C THR A 131 50.12 -25.10 42.72
N LEU A 132 49.77 -23.94 42.13
CA LEU A 132 49.69 -23.74 40.68
C LEU A 132 51.02 -24.06 39.98
N GLN A 133 52.17 -23.71 40.58
CA GLN A 133 53.51 -24.03 40.05
C GLN A 133 53.89 -25.52 40.14
N LYS A 134 53.14 -26.34 40.90
CA LYS A 134 53.36 -27.80 41.01
C LYS A 134 52.51 -28.61 40.02
N LEU A 135 51.59 -27.97 39.30
CA LEU A 135 50.77 -28.60 38.26
C LEU A 135 51.57 -28.92 36.99
N SER A 136 50.99 -29.68 36.07
CA SER A 136 51.64 -29.97 34.78
C SER A 136 51.92 -28.69 33.97
N THR A 137 53.04 -28.66 33.24
CA THR A 137 53.42 -27.54 32.35
C THR A 137 52.30 -27.09 31.39
N PRO A 138 51.56 -27.98 30.69
CA PRO A 138 50.47 -27.55 29.82
C PRO A 138 49.30 -26.89 30.60
N THR A 139 49.04 -27.33 31.83
CA THR A 139 48.02 -26.73 32.70
C THR A 139 48.45 -25.36 33.20
N GLN A 140 49.74 -25.18 33.54
CA GLN A 140 50.29 -23.87 33.91
C GLN A 140 50.17 -22.86 32.77
N GLU A 141 50.53 -23.23 31.54
CA GLU A 141 50.41 -22.36 30.37
C GLU A 141 48.95 -21.97 30.09
N THR A 142 48.02 -22.93 30.22
CA THR A 142 46.59 -22.69 30.00
C THR A 142 45.99 -21.77 31.07
N LEU A 143 46.32 -21.98 32.35
CA LEU A 143 45.84 -21.14 33.45
C LEU A 143 46.44 -19.73 33.40
N LYS A 144 47.71 -19.59 32.99
CA LYS A 144 48.34 -18.30 32.74
C LYS A 144 47.59 -17.52 31.65
N HIS A 145 47.29 -18.17 30.52
CA HIS A 145 46.50 -17.55 29.45
C HIS A 145 45.11 -17.14 29.93
N VAL A 146 44.43 -17.96 30.75
CA VAL A 146 43.13 -17.62 31.35
C VAL A 146 43.22 -16.35 32.22
N PHE A 147 44.30 -16.20 32.99
CA PHE A 147 44.53 -15.03 33.83
C PHE A 147 44.85 -13.77 33.01
N GLU A 148 45.72 -13.88 32.00
CA GLU A 148 46.07 -12.75 31.12
C GLU A 148 44.85 -12.21 30.37
N VAL A 149 44.01 -13.10 29.83
CA VAL A 149 42.73 -12.73 29.19
C VAL A 149 41.77 -12.11 30.21
N ALA A 150 41.67 -12.67 31.43
CA ALA A 150 40.83 -12.11 32.47
C ALA A 150 41.22 -10.66 32.86
N GLN A 151 42.51 -10.33 32.83
CA GLN A 151 43.05 -9.06 33.32
C GLN A 151 43.19 -7.97 32.25
N TYR A 152 43.41 -8.32 30.97
CA TYR A 152 43.88 -7.36 29.95
C TYR A 152 43.03 -7.25 28.66
N ASP A 153 41.89 -7.94 28.54
CA ASP A 153 41.10 -8.03 27.30
C ASP A 153 40.25 -6.76 26.97
N GLN A 154 40.83 -5.57 27.15
CA GLN A 154 40.17 -4.29 26.86
C GLN A 154 40.85 -3.44 25.77
N LEU A 155 41.80 -3.99 25.00
CA LEU A 155 42.56 -3.19 24.03
C LEU A 155 42.59 -3.66 22.57
N ASP A 156 41.90 -4.74 22.16
CA ASP A 156 41.91 -5.11 20.72
C ASP A 156 40.69 -5.91 20.23
N GLY A 157 39.48 -5.35 20.39
CA GLY A 157 38.25 -6.01 19.97
C GLY A 157 37.08 -5.08 19.68
N SER A 158 37.33 -3.90 19.08
CA SER A 158 36.24 -3.19 18.41
C SER A 158 36.04 -3.76 17.01
N ASP A 159 34.80 -4.09 16.72
CA ASP A 159 34.24 -4.46 15.42
C ASP A 159 34.53 -5.88 14.91
N VAL A 160 33.45 -6.48 14.39
CA VAL A 160 33.38 -7.70 13.58
C VAL A 160 33.32 -9.05 14.31
N ALA A 161 32.38 -9.26 15.25
CA ALA A 161 32.01 -10.63 15.65
C ALA A 161 30.61 -10.86 16.27
N ASP A 162 29.63 -9.94 16.16
CA ASP A 162 28.30 -10.13 16.80
C ASP A 162 27.12 -10.20 15.81
N GLU A 163 27.33 -10.77 14.62
CA GLU A 163 26.25 -11.07 13.65
C GLU A 163 25.94 -12.57 13.48
N MET A 164 26.47 -13.45 14.31
CA MET A 164 26.11 -14.87 14.24
C MET A 164 25.96 -15.49 15.63
N LYS A 165 24.76 -15.37 16.20
CA LYS A 165 24.03 -16.41 16.98
C LYS A 165 22.82 -15.83 17.71
N GLU A 166 21.72 -15.67 17.00
CA GLU A 166 20.37 -15.69 17.60
C GLU A 166 19.40 -16.31 16.58
N GLU A 167 19.66 -17.57 16.24
CA GLU A 167 18.58 -18.48 15.85
C GLU A 167 18.49 -19.50 16.98
N ASN A 168 17.42 -19.38 17.79
CA ASN A 168 16.41 -20.43 17.97
C ASN A 168 15.85 -20.41 19.42
N ARG A 169 14.73 -19.70 19.64
CA ARG A 169 13.55 -20.21 20.40
C ARG A 169 12.39 -19.19 20.48
N ASP A 170 11.30 -19.60 19.81
CA ASP A 170 9.87 -19.40 20.07
C ASP A 170 9.22 -18.00 20.16
N ALA A 171 8.44 -17.74 19.10
CA ALA A 171 7.00 -17.43 19.08
C ALA A 171 6.44 -16.21 19.85
N SER A 172 5.97 -15.24 19.04
CA SER A 172 4.89 -14.27 19.29
C SER A 172 5.17 -12.96 20.05
N VAL A 173 6.36 -12.38 19.94
CA VAL A 173 6.55 -10.96 20.29
C VAL A 173 7.11 -10.21 19.10
N ASP A 174 6.42 -9.14 18.73
CA ASP A 174 6.72 -8.26 17.59
C ASP A 174 8.19 -7.82 17.62
N LEU A 175 8.91 -8.07 16.52
CA LEU A 175 10.35 -7.85 16.43
C LEU A 175 10.68 -6.36 16.61
N GLU A 176 9.79 -5.48 16.15
CA GLU A 176 9.91 -4.03 16.23
C GLU A 176 9.87 -3.53 17.69
N LEU A 177 9.05 -4.13 18.55
CA LEU A 177 8.93 -3.77 19.96
C LEU A 177 10.18 -4.12 20.77
N ARG A 178 10.87 -5.21 20.45
CA ARG A 178 12.15 -5.58 21.11
C ARG A 178 13.29 -4.65 20.71
N PHE A 179 13.32 -4.21 19.45
CA PHE A 179 14.27 -3.20 19.00
C PHE A 179 13.99 -1.85 19.66
N GLU A 180 12.73 -1.45 19.76
CA GLU A 180 12.32 -0.21 20.42
C GLU A 180 12.64 -0.22 21.92
N GLU A 181 12.40 -1.33 22.64
CA GLU A 181 12.76 -1.45 24.06
C GLU A 181 14.28 -1.41 24.28
N ARG A 182 15.06 -2.07 23.42
CA ARG A 182 16.53 -2.08 23.49
C ARG A 182 17.10 -0.70 23.15
N MET A 183 16.52 -0.01 22.17
CA MET A 183 16.87 1.37 21.81
C MET A 183 16.49 2.34 22.94
N GLY A 184 15.32 2.17 23.55
CA GLY A 184 14.84 2.98 24.66
C GLY A 184 15.74 2.86 25.91
N LYS A 185 16.20 1.65 26.25
CA LYS A 185 17.18 1.44 27.34
C LYS A 185 18.52 2.10 27.03
N MET A 186 19.05 1.91 25.81
CA MET A 186 20.30 2.57 25.39
C MET A 186 20.21 4.10 25.44
N LEU A 187 19.07 4.68 25.05
CA LEU A 187 18.85 6.12 25.12
C LEU A 187 18.76 6.61 26.57
N ALA A 188 18.05 5.88 27.44
CA ALA A 188 17.96 6.21 28.86
C ALA A 188 19.33 6.14 29.57
N ASP A 189 20.14 5.13 29.26
CA ASP A 189 21.49 4.98 29.79
C ASP A 189 22.43 6.06 29.27
N ARG A 190 22.33 6.42 27.98
CA ARG A 190 23.06 7.57 27.41
C ARG A 190 22.68 8.88 28.11
N ASP A 191 21.40 9.12 28.33
CA ASP A 191 20.92 10.35 28.97
C ASP A 191 21.36 10.42 30.45
N ARG A 192 21.37 9.29 31.15
CA ARG A 192 21.92 9.19 32.51
C ARG A 192 23.43 9.47 32.53
N LEU A 193 24.21 8.83 31.66
CA LEU A 193 25.66 9.02 31.61
C LEU A 193 26.06 10.44 31.22
N THR A 194 25.30 11.08 30.33
CA THR A 194 25.53 12.49 29.96
C THR A 194 25.24 13.44 31.13
N HIS A 195 24.23 13.14 31.95
CA HIS A 195 23.95 13.90 33.16
C HIS A 195 25.07 13.76 34.20
N GLU A 196 25.47 12.52 34.51
CA GLU A 196 26.57 12.23 35.45
C GLU A 196 27.89 12.90 34.99
N LYS A 197 28.19 12.85 33.69
CA LYS A 197 29.34 13.54 33.09
C LYS A 197 29.29 15.06 33.34
N LYS A 198 28.13 15.68 33.10
CA LYS A 198 27.95 17.13 33.27
C LYS A 198 28.08 17.55 34.74
N GLU A 199 27.60 16.73 35.67
CA GLU A 199 27.79 16.98 37.11
C GLU A 199 29.26 16.89 37.50
N LEU A 200 29.98 15.86 37.04
CA LEU A 200 31.42 15.72 37.29
C LEU A 200 32.22 16.90 36.71
N GLU A 201 31.95 17.31 35.47
CA GLU A 201 32.56 18.49 34.85
C GLU A 201 32.35 19.75 35.69
N LYS A 202 31.14 19.96 36.21
CA LYS A 202 30.83 21.09 37.09
C LYS A 202 31.64 21.04 38.40
N THR A 203 31.75 19.87 39.03
CA THR A 203 32.54 19.73 40.26
C THR A 203 34.04 19.96 40.04
N LEU A 204 34.56 19.54 38.88
CA LEU A 204 35.95 19.78 38.49
C LEU A 204 36.20 21.29 38.27
N GLU A 205 35.27 21.98 37.63
CA GLU A 205 35.35 23.42 37.42
C GLU A 205 35.32 24.19 38.76
N ASP A 206 34.43 23.81 39.69
CA ASP A 206 34.37 24.41 41.02
C ASP A 206 35.68 24.21 41.82
N MET A 207 36.30 23.03 41.71
CA MET A 207 37.60 22.75 42.34
C MET A 207 38.75 23.55 41.71
N HIS A 208 38.79 23.69 40.39
CA HIS A 208 39.79 24.54 39.71
C HIS A 208 39.65 26.00 40.14
N ASN A 209 38.43 26.52 40.19
CA ASN A 209 38.17 27.89 40.64
C ASN A 209 38.60 28.12 42.10
N ARG A 210 38.43 27.12 42.97
CA ARG A 210 38.91 27.18 44.35
C ARG A 210 40.43 27.16 44.44
N LEU A 211 41.11 26.35 43.63
CA LEU A 211 42.57 26.30 43.58
C LEU A 211 43.16 27.62 43.09
N ALA A 212 42.61 28.20 42.03
CA ALA A 212 43.05 29.50 41.50
C ALA A 212 42.97 30.60 42.58
N ARG A 213 41.85 30.69 43.31
CA ARG A 213 41.69 31.64 44.42
C ARG A 213 42.66 31.40 45.58
N LEU A 214 43.01 30.15 45.86
CA LEU A 214 43.99 29.82 46.88
C LEU A 214 45.42 30.20 46.45
N GLN A 215 45.75 30.03 45.17
CA GLN A 215 47.03 30.48 44.60
C GLN A 215 47.15 32.00 44.66
N GLU A 216 46.14 32.75 44.22
CA GLU A 216 46.13 34.21 44.28
C GLU A 216 46.30 34.73 45.74
N ASN A 217 45.63 34.09 46.71
CA ASN A 217 45.81 34.43 48.11
C ASN A 217 47.23 34.10 48.63
N ASN A 218 47.87 33.05 48.13
CA ASN A 218 49.24 32.72 48.51
C ASN A 218 50.22 33.76 47.95
N ASP A 219 50.08 34.10 46.67
CA ASP A 219 50.94 35.07 45.97
C ASP A 219 50.85 36.47 46.60
N THR A 220 49.63 36.88 46.99
CA THR A 220 49.43 38.14 47.71
C THR A 220 50.07 38.12 49.10
N LEU A 221 50.01 37.00 49.83
CA LEU A 221 50.68 36.85 51.13
C LEU A 221 52.20 36.84 51.00
N GLN A 222 52.76 36.16 49.99
CA GLN A 222 54.19 36.16 49.69
C GLN A 222 54.69 37.57 49.35
N SER A 223 53.94 38.30 48.52
CA SER A 223 54.26 39.68 48.15
C SER A 223 54.26 40.61 49.37
N ARG A 224 53.31 40.43 50.29
CA ARG A 224 53.27 41.19 51.56
C ARG A 224 54.42 40.84 52.47
N LEU A 225 54.77 39.56 52.58
CA LEU A 225 55.92 39.10 53.36
C LEU A 225 57.22 39.73 52.85
N ALA A 226 57.48 39.62 51.55
CA ALA A 226 58.66 40.21 50.91
C ALA A 226 58.74 41.72 51.14
N SER A 227 57.63 42.44 51.01
CA SER A 227 57.58 43.89 51.31
C SER A 227 57.88 44.22 52.77
N THR A 228 57.41 43.40 53.71
CA THR A 228 57.72 43.61 55.15
C THR A 228 59.16 43.27 55.49
N GLU A 229 59.74 42.26 54.85
CA GLU A 229 61.16 41.89 54.98
C GLU A 229 62.07 43.01 54.44
N ASP A 230 61.76 43.55 53.27
CA ASP A 230 62.50 44.68 52.68
C ASP A 230 62.45 45.94 53.56
N ARG A 231 61.29 46.23 54.16
CA ARG A 231 61.15 47.35 55.12
C ARG A 231 61.98 47.13 56.37
N LEU A 232 62.05 45.89 56.87
CA LEU A 232 62.89 45.52 58.02
C LEU A 232 64.39 45.61 57.72
N VAL A 233 64.82 45.19 56.52
CA VAL A 233 66.20 45.31 56.06
C VAL A 233 66.61 46.77 55.93
N ASN A 234 65.74 47.60 55.32
CA ASN A 234 66.00 49.03 55.17
C ASN A 234 66.03 49.80 56.50
N LEU A 235 65.21 49.41 57.48
CA LEU A 235 65.25 49.96 58.85
C LEU A 235 66.52 49.52 59.62
N LYS A 236 67.01 48.30 59.40
CA LYS A 236 68.26 47.81 60.00
C LYS A 236 69.52 48.41 59.38
N ALA A 237 69.47 48.85 58.12
CA ALA A 237 70.61 49.37 57.39
C ALA A 237 71.00 50.83 57.71
N GLY A 238 70.25 51.53 58.57
CA GLY A 238 70.67 52.81 59.15
C GLY A 238 71.04 53.93 58.16
N LYS A 239 70.48 53.91 56.94
CA LYS A 239 70.92 54.80 55.84
C LYS A 239 69.97 55.97 55.64
N GLY A 240 69.97 56.89 56.60
CA GLY A 240 69.36 58.21 56.47
C GLY A 240 70.43 59.24 56.10
N ASP A 241 70.79 59.36 54.81
CA ASP A 241 71.71 60.40 54.35
C ASP A 241 71.09 61.22 53.21
N LEU A 242 70.63 62.43 53.55
CA LEU A 242 69.78 63.29 52.73
C LEU A 242 70.50 63.88 51.50
N GLY A 243 71.83 63.89 51.46
CA GLY A 243 72.62 64.43 50.34
C GLY A 243 72.93 63.41 49.23
N PHE A 244 73.19 62.14 49.59
CA PHE A 244 73.27 61.03 48.64
C PHE A 244 71.86 60.66 48.13
N ASN A 245 70.84 60.85 48.98
CA ASN A 245 69.44 60.67 48.62
C ASN A 245 68.98 61.61 47.51
N ALA A 246 69.43 62.87 47.40
CA ALA A 246 68.93 63.75 46.34
C ALA A 246 69.30 63.27 44.92
N LYS A 247 70.58 62.96 44.67
CA LYS A 247 71.03 62.41 43.37
C LYS A 247 70.59 60.95 43.16
N ALA A 248 70.55 60.14 44.22
CA ALA A 248 70.01 58.79 44.14
C ALA A 248 68.49 58.77 43.93
N LEU A 249 67.76 59.75 44.47
CA LEU A 249 66.33 59.96 44.22
C LEU A 249 66.11 60.45 42.81
N GLU A 250 66.97 61.33 42.28
CA GLU A 250 66.87 61.81 40.90
C GLU A 250 67.19 60.70 39.89
N SER A 251 68.23 59.89 40.12
CA SER A 251 68.51 58.70 39.29
C SER A 251 67.43 57.63 39.42
N ARG A 252 66.90 57.44 40.64
CA ARG A 252 65.78 56.53 40.89
C ARG A 252 64.49 57.04 40.25
N SER A 253 64.25 58.35 40.24
CA SER A 253 63.10 58.98 39.56
C SER A 253 63.18 58.77 38.06
N ARG A 254 64.36 58.97 37.45
CA ARG A 254 64.57 58.66 36.02
C ARG A 254 64.39 57.17 35.72
N GLN A 255 64.95 56.29 36.55
CA GLN A 255 64.72 54.84 36.40
C GLN A 255 63.23 54.49 36.56
N GLN A 256 62.51 55.17 37.46
CA GLN A 256 61.08 54.97 37.65
C GLN A 256 60.30 55.47 36.42
N GLU A 257 60.65 56.62 35.85
CA GLU A 257 60.08 57.14 34.60
C GLU A 257 60.36 56.21 33.41
N ASP A 258 61.58 55.69 33.28
CA ASP A 258 61.93 54.72 32.24
C ASP A 258 61.13 53.40 32.40
N ILE A 259 60.95 52.93 33.64
CA ILE A 259 60.11 51.76 33.95
C ILE A 259 58.65 52.06 33.64
N ILE A 260 58.14 53.23 33.97
CA ILE A 260 56.76 53.65 33.67
C ILE A 260 56.58 53.70 32.16
N ALA A 261 57.47 54.34 31.41
CA ALA A 261 57.40 54.41 29.95
C ALA A 261 57.46 53.00 29.31
N ALA A 262 58.30 52.10 29.83
CA ALA A 262 58.36 50.71 29.38
C ALA A 262 57.08 49.92 29.72
N GLN A 263 56.48 50.17 30.88
CA GLN A 263 55.22 49.58 31.30
C GLN A 263 54.03 50.12 30.48
N GLU A 264 53.99 51.42 30.20
CA GLU A 264 53.00 52.07 29.33
C GLU A 264 53.11 51.56 27.89
N ALA A 265 54.31 51.40 27.36
CA ALA A 265 54.53 50.80 26.04
C ALA A 265 54.08 49.33 26.00
N ARG A 266 54.34 48.55 27.06
CA ARG A 266 53.83 47.17 27.18
C ARG A 266 52.31 47.12 27.30
N LEU A 267 51.71 48.03 28.07
CA LEU A 267 50.25 48.12 28.20
C LEU A 267 49.62 48.47 26.86
N SER A 268 50.17 49.45 26.12
CA SER A 268 49.71 49.79 24.77
C SER A 268 49.80 48.59 23.82
N ALA A 269 50.94 47.88 23.79
CA ALA A 269 51.11 46.72 22.93
C ALA A 269 50.15 45.56 23.30
N ALA A 270 49.91 45.33 24.60
CA ALA A 270 48.93 44.35 25.05
C ALA A 270 47.49 44.77 24.69
N GLN A 271 47.18 46.08 24.76
CA GLN A 271 45.89 46.62 24.33
C GLN A 271 45.66 46.39 22.83
N ASP A 272 46.67 46.68 22.00
CA ASP A 272 46.63 46.46 20.55
C ASP A 272 46.44 44.96 20.22
N GLU A 273 47.10 44.07 20.97
CA GLU A 273 46.93 42.62 20.81
C GLU A 273 45.51 42.17 21.17
N VAL A 274 44.97 42.67 22.30
CA VAL A 274 43.59 42.40 22.73
C VAL A 274 42.59 42.86 21.67
N ASP A 275 42.73 44.07 21.14
CA ASP A 275 41.85 44.61 20.11
C ASP A 275 41.94 43.77 18.81
N SER A 276 43.14 43.33 18.44
CA SER A 276 43.33 42.44 17.28
C SER A 276 42.65 41.07 17.46
N LEU A 277 42.74 40.50 18.67
CA LEU A 277 42.12 39.24 19.03
C LEU A 277 40.59 39.38 19.07
N GLN A 278 40.07 40.50 19.61
CA GLN A 278 38.64 40.79 19.60
C GLN A 278 38.10 40.91 18.17
N MET A 279 38.81 41.59 17.28
CA MET A 279 38.45 41.66 15.85
C MET A 279 38.45 40.27 15.19
N SER A 280 39.42 39.42 15.51
CA SER A 280 39.50 38.05 15.01
C SER A 280 38.35 37.18 15.52
N VAL A 281 38.03 37.29 16.81
CA VAL A 281 36.89 36.60 17.44
C VAL A 281 35.58 37.02 16.78
N GLU A 282 35.35 38.31 16.57
CA GLU A 282 34.14 38.81 15.90
C GLU A 282 34.07 38.34 14.44
N SER A 283 35.20 38.34 13.72
CA SER A 283 35.25 37.78 12.36
C SER A 283 34.90 36.29 12.31
N LEU A 284 35.42 35.50 13.27
CA LEU A 284 35.10 34.08 13.39
C LEU A 284 33.64 33.88 13.78
N ARG A 285 33.09 34.74 14.65
CA ARG A 285 31.68 34.71 15.03
C ARG A 285 30.77 34.92 13.82
N VAL A 286 31.02 35.96 13.01
CA VAL A 286 30.26 36.24 11.78
C VAL A 286 30.36 35.07 10.77
N LYS A 287 31.55 34.46 10.64
CA LYS A 287 31.73 33.28 9.78
C LYS A 287 30.94 32.08 10.28
N ASN A 288 30.91 31.85 11.60
CA ASN A 288 30.14 30.77 12.20
C ASN A 288 28.63 30.98 12.02
N GLU A 289 28.13 32.20 12.21
CA GLU A 289 26.73 32.55 11.94
C GLU A 289 26.37 32.30 10.46
N ARG A 290 27.27 32.62 9.52
CA ARG A 290 27.07 32.33 8.09
C ARG A 290 27.06 30.83 7.79
N TYR A 291 27.95 30.06 8.43
CA TYR A 291 27.98 28.61 8.29
C TYR A 291 26.69 27.97 8.82
N GLN A 292 26.20 28.43 9.98
CA GLN A 292 24.94 27.97 10.56
C GLN A 292 23.77 28.24 9.63
N ARG A 293 23.64 29.47 9.09
CA ARG A 293 22.59 29.79 8.11
C ARG A 293 22.67 28.90 6.86
N LEU A 294 23.87 28.64 6.36
CA LEU A 294 24.06 27.78 5.20
C LEU A 294 23.70 26.31 5.50
N GLN A 295 23.93 25.86 6.73
CA GLN A 295 23.53 24.54 7.19
C GLN A 295 22.00 24.43 7.33
N ASP A 296 21.36 25.46 7.87
CA ASP A 296 19.89 25.53 7.97
C ASP A 296 19.26 25.53 6.56
N ASP A 297 19.80 26.31 5.62
CA ASP A 297 19.37 26.32 4.21
C ASP A 297 19.56 24.95 3.55
N TYR A 298 20.68 24.27 3.83
CA TYR A 298 20.95 22.93 3.33
C TYR A 298 19.93 21.91 3.86
N ASP A 299 19.59 21.96 5.15
CA ASP A 299 18.61 21.07 5.75
C ASP A 299 17.20 21.33 5.19
N VAL A 300 16.82 22.59 4.98
CA VAL A 300 15.58 22.95 4.28
C VAL A 300 15.55 22.34 2.88
N LEU A 301 16.57 22.60 2.05
CA LEU A 301 16.68 22.04 0.69
C LEU A 301 16.67 20.50 0.69
N LYS A 302 17.29 19.87 1.69
CA LYS A 302 17.31 18.41 1.85
C LYS A 302 15.90 17.86 2.11
N THR A 303 15.12 18.51 2.97
CA THR A 303 13.73 18.13 3.24
C THR A 303 12.82 18.39 2.03
N GLU A 304 12.99 19.51 1.32
CA GLU A 304 12.27 19.80 0.09
C GLU A 304 12.55 18.75 -0.99
N ARG A 305 13.82 18.37 -1.16
CA ARG A 305 14.21 17.29 -2.08
C ARG A 305 13.58 15.94 -1.69
N ASP A 306 13.48 15.60 -0.40
CA ASP A 306 12.77 14.39 0.03
C ASP A 306 11.26 14.48 -0.24
N GLN A 307 10.65 15.64 -0.04
CA GLN A 307 9.24 15.86 -0.38
C GLN A 307 8.99 15.73 -1.88
N PHE A 308 9.86 16.30 -2.73
CA PHE A 308 9.76 16.14 -4.18
C PHE A 308 9.99 14.69 -4.62
N ALA A 309 10.93 13.96 -4.00
CA ALA A 309 11.12 12.54 -4.27
C ALA A 309 9.87 11.71 -3.92
N ARG A 310 9.21 12.00 -2.79
CA ARG A 310 7.93 11.36 -2.42
C ARG A 310 6.81 11.70 -3.41
N LYS A 311 6.70 12.96 -3.83
CA LYS A 311 5.72 13.40 -4.85
C LYS A 311 5.98 12.74 -6.20
N ALA A 312 7.23 12.61 -6.62
CA ALA A 312 7.63 11.91 -7.84
C ALA A 312 7.27 10.42 -7.79
N ASN A 313 7.58 9.74 -6.67
CA ASN A 313 7.20 8.34 -6.47
C ASN A 313 5.68 8.14 -6.46
N ALA A 314 4.92 9.09 -5.90
CA ALA A 314 3.45 9.06 -5.98
C ALA A 314 2.96 9.24 -7.42
N ALA A 315 3.54 10.17 -8.18
CA ALA A 315 3.22 10.37 -9.59
C ALA A 315 3.55 9.13 -10.45
N GLU A 316 4.68 8.47 -10.21
CA GLU A 316 5.06 7.21 -10.87
C GLU A 316 4.03 6.10 -10.59
N LYS A 317 3.57 5.99 -9.33
CA LYS A 317 2.51 5.04 -8.95
C LYS A 317 1.18 5.36 -9.63
N TYR A 318 0.79 6.63 -9.73
CA TYR A 318 -0.43 7.02 -10.45
C TYR A 318 -0.32 6.76 -11.94
N ARG A 319 0.85 7.01 -12.54
CA ARG A 319 1.13 6.68 -13.95
C ARG A 319 1.05 5.18 -14.20
N SER A 320 1.62 4.35 -13.33
CA SER A 320 1.52 2.89 -13.42
C SER A 320 0.06 2.41 -13.30
N LYS A 321 -0.73 2.97 -12.36
CA LYS A 321 -2.16 2.68 -12.25
C LYS A 321 -2.95 3.10 -13.49
N LEU A 322 -2.64 4.26 -14.06
CA LEU A 322 -3.28 4.73 -15.29
C LEU A 322 -2.96 3.81 -16.47
N GLN A 323 -1.70 3.36 -16.59
CA GLN A 323 -1.30 2.40 -17.61
C GLN A 323 -2.04 1.06 -17.44
N ALA A 324 -2.13 0.53 -16.22
CA ALA A 324 -2.91 -0.67 -15.93
C ALA A 324 -4.41 -0.49 -16.27
N SER A 325 -4.99 0.68 -15.97
CA SER A 325 -6.37 1.00 -16.36
C SER A 325 -6.56 1.02 -17.88
N GLN A 326 -5.60 1.58 -18.63
CA GLN A 326 -5.65 1.56 -20.09
C GLN A 326 -5.54 0.14 -20.66
N ASP A 327 -4.73 -0.71 -20.04
CA ASP A 327 -4.60 -2.10 -20.47
C ASP A 327 -5.88 -2.91 -20.18
N PHE A 328 -6.54 -2.69 -19.04
CA PHE A 328 -7.87 -3.23 -18.78
C PHE A 328 -8.94 -2.70 -19.74
N GLU A 329 -8.84 -1.46 -20.19
CA GLU A 329 -9.75 -0.89 -21.19
C GLU A 329 -9.56 -1.55 -22.56
N LYS A 330 -8.30 -1.78 -22.97
CA LYS A 330 -7.98 -2.55 -24.19
C LYS A 330 -8.48 -3.98 -24.11
N GLU A 331 -8.29 -4.66 -22.98
CA GLU A 331 -8.79 -6.01 -22.75
C GLU A 331 -10.32 -6.06 -22.80
N ASN A 332 -11.00 -5.11 -22.15
CA ASN A 332 -12.45 -4.98 -22.25
C ASN A 332 -12.92 -4.76 -23.69
N GLN A 333 -12.20 -3.95 -24.47
CA GLN A 333 -12.53 -3.73 -25.88
C GLN A 333 -12.31 -5.00 -26.71
N ALA A 334 -11.24 -5.76 -26.44
CA ALA A 334 -10.97 -7.05 -27.08
C ALA A 334 -12.07 -8.07 -26.75
N LEU A 335 -12.47 -8.18 -25.47
CA LEU A 335 -13.58 -9.05 -25.04
C LEU A 335 -14.91 -8.63 -25.67
N LYS A 336 -15.20 -7.34 -25.77
CA LYS A 336 -16.39 -6.84 -26.48
C LYS A 336 -16.39 -7.22 -27.96
N ASN A 337 -15.24 -7.16 -28.62
CA ASN A 337 -15.11 -7.60 -30.01
C ASN A 337 -15.32 -9.12 -30.12
N GLN A 338 -14.72 -9.92 -29.22
CA GLN A 338 -14.91 -11.36 -29.18
C GLN A 338 -16.38 -11.76 -28.94
N ILE A 339 -17.09 -11.04 -28.05
CA ILE A 339 -18.53 -11.24 -27.83
C ILE A 339 -19.31 -10.96 -29.12
N LYS A 340 -19.01 -9.88 -29.85
CA LYS A 340 -19.65 -9.58 -31.13
C LYS A 340 -19.39 -10.66 -32.16
N ASP A 341 -18.16 -11.17 -32.25
CA ASP A 341 -17.78 -12.23 -33.17
C ASP A 341 -18.53 -13.53 -32.84
N ILE A 342 -18.60 -13.92 -31.57
CA ILE A 342 -19.37 -15.10 -31.13
C ILE A 342 -20.87 -14.91 -31.39
N GLN A 343 -21.42 -13.71 -31.15
CA GLN A 343 -22.82 -13.42 -31.46
C GLN A 343 -23.10 -13.52 -32.97
N GLN A 344 -22.15 -13.10 -33.81
CA GLN A 344 -22.27 -13.24 -35.26
C GLN A 344 -22.19 -14.71 -35.68
N GLN A 345 -21.25 -15.48 -35.11
CA GLN A 345 -21.15 -16.93 -35.33
C GLN A 345 -22.43 -17.66 -34.91
N LEU A 346 -23.04 -17.29 -33.79
CA LEU A 346 -24.30 -17.87 -33.32
C LEU A 346 -25.44 -17.57 -34.31
N LYS A 347 -25.56 -16.33 -34.80
CA LYS A 347 -26.55 -15.98 -35.82
C LYS A 347 -26.36 -16.76 -37.11
N ASP A 348 -25.12 -16.93 -37.54
CA ASP A 348 -24.79 -17.68 -38.75
C ASP A 348 -25.09 -19.17 -38.56
N ALA A 349 -24.80 -19.74 -37.39
CA ALA A 349 -25.15 -21.11 -37.02
C ALA A 349 -26.67 -21.32 -36.96
N ASP A 350 -27.43 -20.41 -36.35
CA ASP A 350 -28.88 -20.46 -36.33
C ASP A 350 -29.47 -20.38 -37.74
N ALA A 351 -28.91 -19.52 -38.60
CA ALA A 351 -29.32 -19.42 -40.01
C ALA A 351 -29.00 -20.70 -40.79
N GLN A 352 -27.87 -21.35 -40.53
CA GLN A 352 -27.53 -22.65 -41.11
C GLN A 352 -28.47 -23.74 -40.62
N GLN A 353 -28.78 -23.78 -39.32
CA GLN A 353 -29.72 -24.73 -38.74
C GLN A 353 -31.11 -24.61 -39.36
N ARG A 354 -31.61 -23.37 -39.56
CA ARG A 354 -32.89 -23.14 -40.25
C ARG A 354 -32.88 -23.70 -41.67
N ARG A 355 -31.83 -23.44 -42.45
CA ARG A 355 -31.70 -24.01 -43.80
C ARG A 355 -31.61 -25.54 -43.77
N ALA A 356 -30.93 -26.11 -42.78
CA ALA A 356 -30.89 -27.56 -42.59
C ALA A 356 -32.29 -28.12 -42.33
N THR A 357 -33.05 -27.51 -41.42
CA THR A 357 -34.43 -27.94 -41.12
C THR A 357 -35.37 -27.78 -42.32
N GLU A 358 -35.23 -26.72 -43.12
CA GLU A 358 -35.99 -26.55 -44.37
C GLU A 358 -35.68 -27.68 -45.36
N ARG A 359 -34.39 -28.03 -45.54
CA ARG A 359 -33.97 -29.15 -46.39
C ARG A 359 -34.47 -30.50 -45.87
N ASP A 360 -34.50 -30.70 -44.55
CA ASP A 360 -35.04 -31.93 -43.95
C ASP A 360 -36.54 -32.07 -44.23
N VAL A 361 -37.31 -30.98 -44.16
CA VAL A 361 -38.73 -30.97 -44.56
C VAL A 361 -38.90 -31.33 -46.03
N GLU A 362 -38.13 -30.71 -46.93
CA GLU A 362 -38.14 -31.06 -48.36
C GLU A 362 -37.79 -32.54 -48.59
N LEU A 363 -36.80 -33.08 -47.86
CA LEU A 363 -36.43 -34.49 -47.94
C LEU A 363 -37.54 -35.42 -47.47
N GLU A 364 -38.24 -35.09 -46.39
CA GLU A 364 -39.40 -35.87 -45.92
C GLU A 364 -40.57 -35.83 -46.94
N GLU A 365 -40.78 -34.69 -47.61
CA GLU A 365 -41.74 -34.60 -48.70
C GLU A 365 -41.35 -35.51 -49.88
N TYR A 366 -40.08 -35.50 -50.30
CA TYR A 366 -39.59 -36.40 -51.34
C TYR A 366 -39.73 -37.87 -50.93
N LYS A 367 -39.38 -38.23 -49.69
CA LYS A 367 -39.57 -39.58 -49.15
C LYS A 367 -41.03 -40.01 -49.14
N ARG A 368 -41.98 -39.09 -48.91
CA ARG A 368 -43.42 -39.37 -48.94
C ARG A 368 -43.93 -39.65 -50.35
N VAL A 369 -43.43 -38.93 -51.35
CA VAL A 369 -43.92 -39.04 -52.74
C VAL A 369 -43.25 -40.20 -53.49
N LEU A 370 -42.01 -40.56 -53.15
CA LEU A 370 -41.25 -41.59 -53.85
C LEU A 370 -41.95 -42.95 -53.94
N PRO A 371 -42.55 -43.53 -52.88
CA PRO A 371 -43.24 -44.82 -52.96
C PRO A 371 -44.44 -44.79 -53.90
N ARG A 372 -45.13 -43.64 -53.97
CA ARG A 372 -46.26 -43.46 -54.88
C ARG A 372 -45.80 -43.47 -56.34
N ILE A 373 -44.70 -42.77 -56.65
CA ILE A 373 -44.10 -42.78 -57.99
C ILE A 373 -43.62 -44.21 -58.33
N GLU A 374 -42.98 -44.91 -57.39
CA GLU A 374 -42.54 -46.29 -57.57
C GLU A 374 -43.73 -47.24 -57.83
N GLN A 375 -44.84 -47.05 -57.12
CA GLN A 375 -46.09 -47.78 -57.35
C GLN A 375 -46.65 -47.49 -58.75
N GLU A 376 -46.79 -46.22 -59.14
CA GLU A 376 -47.27 -45.81 -60.47
C GLU A 376 -46.37 -46.39 -61.59
N CYS A 377 -45.05 -46.41 -61.40
CA CYS A 377 -44.12 -47.07 -62.33
C CYS A 377 -44.36 -48.59 -62.42
N SER A 378 -44.60 -49.27 -61.30
CA SER A 378 -44.88 -50.71 -61.28
C SER A 378 -46.21 -51.05 -61.96
N GLU A 379 -47.24 -50.23 -61.76
CA GLU A 379 -48.56 -50.34 -62.40
C GLU A 379 -48.45 -50.12 -63.91
N MET A 380 -47.75 -49.06 -64.34
CA MET A 380 -47.43 -48.81 -65.75
C MET A 380 -46.66 -49.97 -66.38
N GLN A 381 -45.71 -50.57 -65.66
CA GLN A 381 -44.97 -51.72 -66.14
C GLN A 381 -45.86 -52.98 -66.26
N SER A 382 -46.79 -53.19 -65.34
CA SER A 382 -47.78 -54.28 -65.39
C SER A 382 -48.73 -54.12 -66.58
N LEU A 383 -49.30 -52.91 -66.76
CA LEU A 383 -50.14 -52.56 -67.89
C LEU A 383 -49.40 -52.75 -69.21
N LYS A 384 -48.13 -52.31 -69.29
CA LYS A 384 -47.28 -52.54 -70.46
C LYS A 384 -47.16 -54.03 -70.79
N LYS A 385 -46.84 -54.89 -69.81
CA LYS A 385 -46.76 -56.35 -70.02
C LYS A 385 -48.09 -56.95 -70.47
N GLN A 386 -49.20 -56.47 -69.91
CA GLN A 386 -50.54 -56.92 -70.30
C GLN A 386 -50.85 -56.54 -71.76
N PHE A 387 -50.53 -55.31 -72.18
CA PHE A 387 -50.68 -54.89 -73.57
C PHE A 387 -49.75 -55.65 -74.52
N GLU A 388 -48.50 -55.92 -74.12
CA GLU A 388 -47.56 -56.74 -74.90
C GLU A 388 -48.12 -58.16 -75.11
N PHE A 389 -48.67 -58.79 -74.06
CA PHE A 389 -49.32 -60.10 -74.17
C PHE A 389 -50.55 -60.07 -75.07
N ASN A 390 -51.45 -59.09 -74.88
CA ASN A 390 -52.64 -58.93 -75.72
C ASN A 390 -52.27 -58.69 -77.19
N ASN A 391 -51.24 -57.88 -77.44
CA ASN A 391 -50.73 -57.63 -78.78
C ASN A 391 -50.21 -58.93 -79.39
N HIS A 392 -49.37 -59.69 -78.67
CA HIS A 392 -48.86 -60.98 -79.13
C HIS A 392 -49.99 -61.98 -79.44
N ALA A 393 -50.99 -62.10 -78.55
CA ALA A 393 -52.15 -62.96 -78.77
C ALA A 393 -53.00 -62.52 -79.97
N LEU A 394 -53.14 -61.22 -80.22
CA LEU A 394 -53.81 -60.71 -81.42
C LEU A 394 -52.99 -60.97 -82.68
N THR A 395 -51.66 -60.81 -82.63
CA THR A 395 -50.77 -61.15 -83.74
C THR A 395 -50.83 -62.64 -84.08
N GLU A 396 -50.85 -63.52 -83.08
CA GLU A 396 -50.98 -64.97 -83.28
C GLU A 396 -52.35 -65.36 -83.89
N ARG A 397 -53.44 -64.73 -83.42
CA ARG A 397 -54.77 -64.91 -84.03
C ARG A 397 -54.83 -64.40 -85.46
N LEU A 398 -54.21 -63.25 -85.73
CA LEU A 398 -54.12 -62.67 -87.07
C LEU A 398 -53.33 -63.60 -87.99
N SER A 399 -52.17 -64.08 -87.56
CA SER A 399 -51.37 -65.08 -88.29
C SER A 399 -52.16 -66.36 -88.54
N SER A 400 -52.88 -66.89 -87.54
CA SER A 400 -53.72 -68.09 -87.72
C SER A 400 -54.85 -67.87 -88.73
N ALA A 401 -55.48 -66.68 -88.70
CA ALA A 401 -56.52 -66.30 -89.65
C ALA A 401 -55.95 -66.07 -91.06
N GLU A 402 -54.75 -65.52 -91.17
CA GLU A 402 -54.01 -65.37 -92.44
C GLU A 402 -53.64 -66.73 -93.03
N GLU A 403 -53.12 -67.65 -92.23
CA GLU A 403 -52.86 -69.03 -92.66
C GLU A 403 -54.15 -69.73 -93.12
N GLN A 404 -55.26 -69.53 -92.40
CA GLN A 404 -56.55 -70.08 -92.83
C GLN A 404 -57.02 -69.46 -94.14
N ARG A 405 -56.90 -68.14 -94.28
CA ARG A 405 -57.20 -67.44 -95.54
C ARG A 405 -56.31 -67.97 -96.67
N GLU A 406 -55.02 -68.20 -96.44
CA GLU A 406 -54.11 -68.78 -97.43
C GLU A 406 -54.51 -70.21 -97.83
N ARG A 407 -54.94 -71.05 -96.87
CA ARG A 407 -55.50 -72.38 -97.16
C ARG A 407 -56.78 -72.28 -97.99
N ASP A 408 -57.68 -71.38 -97.62
CA ASP A 408 -58.94 -71.15 -98.34
C ASP A 408 -58.66 -70.59 -99.75
N ASP A 409 -57.72 -69.65 -99.90
CA ASP A 409 -57.28 -69.10 -101.19
C ASP A 409 -56.63 -70.17 -102.08
N ALA A 410 -55.83 -71.08 -101.50
CA ALA A 410 -55.25 -72.22 -102.19
C ALA A 410 -56.35 -73.20 -102.67
N LEU A 411 -57.32 -73.52 -101.80
CA LEU A 411 -58.46 -74.36 -102.15
C LEU A 411 -59.36 -73.70 -103.20
N ILE A 412 -59.61 -72.39 -103.10
CA ILE A 412 -60.35 -71.63 -104.11
C ILE A 412 -59.57 -71.64 -105.43
N SER A 413 -58.24 -71.51 -105.39
CA SER A 413 -57.39 -71.56 -106.59
C SER A 413 -57.44 -72.94 -107.24
N GLU A 414 -57.37 -74.03 -106.46
CA GLU A 414 -57.55 -75.41 -106.92
C GLU A 414 -58.96 -75.61 -107.51
N LEU A 415 -60.01 -75.14 -106.84
CA LEU A 415 -61.38 -75.20 -107.37
C LEU A 415 -61.53 -74.38 -108.65
N ARG A 416 -60.92 -73.20 -108.74
CA ARG A 416 -60.90 -72.36 -109.95
C ARG A 416 -60.07 -73.00 -111.06
N GLU A 417 -58.99 -73.69 -110.74
CA GLU A 417 -58.20 -74.49 -111.69
C GLU A 417 -59.01 -75.68 -112.17
N ARG A 418 -59.72 -76.37 -111.29
CA ARG A 418 -60.65 -77.45 -111.64
C ARG A 418 -61.80 -76.98 -112.52
N ILE A 419 -62.37 -75.80 -112.21
CA ILE A 419 -63.35 -75.14 -113.08
C ILE A 419 -62.70 -74.79 -114.43
N ARG A 420 -61.48 -74.25 -114.45
CA ARG A 420 -60.71 -74.00 -115.69
C ARG A 420 -60.38 -75.26 -116.48
N GLU A 421 -60.15 -76.40 -115.83
CA GLU A 421 -59.92 -77.68 -116.49
C GLU A 421 -61.21 -78.24 -117.12
N ILE A 422 -62.37 -77.97 -116.51
CA ILE A 422 -63.69 -78.33 -117.01
C ILE A 422 -64.18 -77.33 -118.08
N GLU A 423 -63.70 -76.09 -118.04
CA GLU A 423 -64.10 -75.00 -118.92
C GLU A 423 -62.90 -74.44 -119.70
N GLY A 424 -62.64 -74.96 -120.90
CA GLY A 424 -61.57 -74.45 -121.77
C GLY A 424 -61.74 -72.98 -122.19
N SER A 425 -60.75 -72.15 -121.81
CA SER A 425 -60.17 -70.98 -122.55
C SER A 425 -61.06 -69.74 -122.86
N PRO A 426 -60.50 -68.50 -122.98
CA PRO A 426 -60.13 -67.62 -121.86
C PRO A 426 -60.60 -66.15 -122.07
N ARG A 427 -60.90 -65.37 -121.00
CA ARG A 427 -60.73 -63.89 -121.04
C ARG A 427 -60.84 -63.18 -119.68
N SER A 428 -59.74 -62.59 -119.22
CA SER A 428 -59.69 -61.44 -118.29
C SER A 428 -60.11 -60.14 -119.03
N PRO A 429 -60.55 -59.02 -118.41
CA PRO A 429 -59.75 -58.26 -117.42
C PRO A 429 -60.51 -57.47 -116.30
N SER A 430 -59.78 -57.27 -115.21
CA SER A 430 -59.59 -56.07 -114.34
C SER A 430 -60.70 -55.03 -114.02
N LEU A 431 -60.62 -54.60 -112.75
CA LEU A 431 -60.84 -53.27 -112.13
C LEU A 431 -62.08 -53.07 -111.21
N THR A 432 -61.73 -52.75 -109.95
CA THR A 432 -62.38 -52.04 -108.83
C THR A 432 -63.32 -50.86 -109.22
N PRO A 433 -64.11 -50.17 -108.35
CA PRO A 433 -64.18 -50.17 -106.86
C PRO A 433 -65.60 -50.04 -106.20
N SER A 434 -65.63 -50.09 -104.86
CA SER A 434 -66.55 -49.40 -103.91
C SER A 434 -68.02 -49.84 -103.65
N SER A 435 -68.42 -49.60 -102.39
CA SER A 435 -69.77 -49.59 -101.76
C SER A 435 -70.33 -50.99 -101.39
N GLU A 436 -70.87 -51.32 -100.21
CA GLU A 436 -71.72 -50.57 -99.27
C GLU A 436 -71.95 -51.42 -97.97
N THR A 437 -71.94 -50.79 -96.78
CA THR A 437 -72.76 -50.95 -95.52
C THR A 437 -73.31 -52.33 -95.02
N PRO A 438 -73.52 -52.58 -93.68
CA PRO A 438 -74.46 -51.88 -92.77
C PRO A 438 -73.90 -51.54 -91.36
N ARG A 439 -74.12 -50.34 -90.79
CA ARG A 439 -75.30 -49.81 -90.06
C ARG A 439 -75.67 -50.55 -88.76
N MET A 440 -75.32 -49.95 -87.61
CA MET A 440 -76.10 -49.78 -86.35
C MET A 440 -75.34 -48.68 -85.54
N GLN A 441 -75.77 -47.44 -85.32
CA GLN A 441 -76.98 -46.85 -84.72
C GLN A 441 -76.91 -46.72 -83.18
N GLY A 442 -76.69 -45.48 -82.72
CA GLY A 442 -77.04 -44.92 -81.39
C GLY A 442 -76.12 -45.33 -80.23
N THR A 443 -75.72 -44.47 -79.29
CA THR A 443 -76.17 -43.11 -78.94
C THR A 443 -75.13 -42.54 -77.98
N LEU A 444 -74.45 -41.46 -78.38
CA LEU A 444 -73.73 -40.55 -77.50
C LEU A 444 -74.76 -39.74 -76.73
N GLN A 445 -75.17 -40.25 -75.57
CA GLN A 445 -76.00 -39.53 -74.62
C GLN A 445 -75.82 -40.11 -73.20
N LYS A 446 -74.56 -40.38 -72.82
CA LYS A 446 -74.24 -40.85 -71.46
C LYS A 446 -73.01 -40.21 -70.83
N ASP A 447 -72.27 -39.39 -71.58
CA ASP A 447 -71.00 -38.83 -71.10
C ASP A 447 -71.07 -37.32 -70.76
N PHE A 448 -72.28 -36.78 -70.54
CA PHE A 448 -72.49 -35.38 -70.12
C PHE A 448 -73.28 -35.21 -68.80
N GLU A 449 -73.54 -36.28 -68.05
CA GLU A 449 -74.21 -36.20 -66.74
C GLU A 449 -73.34 -36.61 -65.53
N ASP A 450 -72.09 -37.05 -65.75
CA ASP A 450 -71.20 -37.52 -64.67
C ASP A 450 -70.26 -36.43 -64.07
N ILE A 451 -70.50 -35.15 -64.35
CA ILE A 451 -69.72 -34.02 -63.77
C ILE A 451 -70.54 -33.20 -62.76
N GLY A 452 -71.80 -33.56 -62.50
CA GLY A 452 -72.67 -32.87 -61.52
C GLY A 452 -72.74 -33.49 -60.12
N ILE A 453 -72.09 -34.63 -59.88
CA ILE A 453 -72.30 -35.45 -58.66
C ILE A 453 -71.06 -35.52 -57.73
N GLN A 454 -69.94 -34.88 -58.07
CA GLN A 454 -68.76 -34.84 -57.18
C GLN A 454 -68.61 -33.58 -56.30
N GLU A 455 -69.54 -32.63 -56.37
CA GLU A 455 -69.52 -31.41 -55.52
C GLU A 455 -70.45 -31.51 -54.28
N SER A 456 -71.28 -32.57 -54.19
CA SER A 456 -72.21 -32.81 -53.08
C SER A 456 -71.71 -33.86 -52.07
N GLN A 457 -70.53 -34.45 -52.27
CA GLN A 457 -69.93 -35.46 -51.38
C GLN A 457 -68.77 -34.96 -50.50
N LEU A 458 -68.38 -33.68 -50.60
CA LEU A 458 -67.35 -33.06 -49.72
C LEU A 458 -67.93 -32.12 -48.64
N LYS A 459 -69.25 -32.00 -48.54
CA LYS A 459 -69.95 -31.28 -47.46
C LYS A 459 -70.49 -32.18 -46.34
N SER A 460 -70.55 -33.49 -46.54
CA SER A 460 -71.00 -34.45 -45.50
C SER A 460 -69.85 -35.05 -44.68
N GLU A 461 -68.59 -34.81 -45.04
CA GLU A 461 -67.41 -35.34 -44.31
C GLU A 461 -66.80 -34.32 -43.31
N ASN A 462 -67.24 -33.05 -43.35
CA ASN A 462 -66.82 -32.01 -42.40
C ASN A 462 -67.67 -31.92 -41.12
N ASP A 463 -68.83 -32.59 -41.07
CA ASP A 463 -69.70 -32.62 -39.89
C ASP A 463 -69.48 -33.86 -39.00
N ASP A 464 -68.81 -34.91 -39.51
CA ASP A 464 -68.52 -36.12 -38.73
C ASP A 464 -67.22 -36.03 -37.91
N LEU A 465 -66.29 -35.11 -38.22
CA LEU A 465 -65.08 -34.85 -37.42
C LEU A 465 -65.28 -33.86 -36.25
N LYS A 466 -66.45 -33.18 -36.19
CA LYS A 466 -66.87 -32.41 -35.00
C LYS A 466 -67.46 -33.28 -33.89
N LYS A 467 -67.84 -34.53 -34.20
CA LYS A 467 -68.43 -35.46 -33.24
C LYS A 467 -67.43 -36.34 -32.48
N GLU A 468 -66.14 -36.28 -32.82
CA GLU A 468 -65.10 -37.07 -32.13
C GLU A 468 -64.24 -36.24 -31.14
N THR A 469 -64.40 -34.92 -31.10
CA THR A 469 -63.67 -34.02 -30.18
C THR A 469 -64.41 -33.69 -28.87
N GLU A 470 -65.67 -34.14 -28.72
CA GLU A 470 -66.44 -34.03 -27.46
C GLU A 470 -66.46 -35.33 -26.62
N SER A 471 -65.77 -36.40 -27.04
CA SER A 471 -65.77 -37.70 -26.34
C SER A 471 -64.67 -37.90 -25.28
N LEU A 472 -63.86 -36.89 -24.94
CA LEU A 472 -62.82 -37.02 -23.91
C LEU A 472 -62.79 -35.80 -22.99
N LYS A 473 -63.78 -35.69 -22.09
CA LYS A 473 -63.67 -34.87 -20.89
C LYS A 473 -64.18 -35.68 -19.70
N GLY A 474 -63.24 -36.22 -18.94
CA GLY A 474 -63.51 -36.94 -17.69
C GLY A 474 -64.24 -36.06 -16.66
N PRO A 475 -64.93 -36.68 -15.68
CA PRO A 475 -65.89 -36.01 -14.83
C PRO A 475 -65.22 -35.11 -13.79
N PRO A 476 -65.79 -33.93 -13.45
CA PRO A 476 -65.43 -33.25 -12.23
C PRO A 476 -66.17 -33.90 -11.05
N THR A 477 -65.43 -34.65 -10.25
CA THR A 477 -65.86 -35.07 -8.91
C THR A 477 -66.10 -33.82 -8.05
N ARG A 478 -67.34 -33.56 -7.61
CA ARG A 478 -67.61 -32.67 -6.46
C ARG A 478 -68.65 -33.29 -5.52
N PRO A 479 -68.55 -32.98 -4.21
CA PRO A 479 -69.12 -33.77 -3.11
C PRO A 479 -70.38 -33.14 -2.51
N GLY A 480 -71.19 -33.97 -1.86
CA GLY A 480 -72.17 -33.55 -0.86
C GLY A 480 -73.58 -33.36 -1.44
N SER A 481 -74.45 -34.36 -1.33
CA SER A 481 -75.36 -34.59 -0.20
C SER A 481 -76.55 -33.63 -0.15
N GLN A 482 -77.76 -34.19 -0.28
CA GLN A 482 -79.06 -33.64 0.13
C GLN A 482 -79.92 -32.91 -0.93
N ILE A 483 -79.77 -33.21 -2.23
CA ILE A 483 -80.71 -32.74 -3.29
C ILE A 483 -81.31 -33.90 -4.13
N ASP A 484 -80.70 -35.09 -4.17
CA ASP A 484 -81.21 -36.23 -4.97
C ASP A 484 -82.59 -36.76 -4.51
N GLY A 485 -82.89 -36.70 -3.20
CA GLY A 485 -84.15 -37.21 -2.66
C GLY A 485 -85.39 -36.41 -3.11
N PHE A 486 -85.23 -35.15 -3.52
CA PHE A 486 -86.34 -34.34 -4.07
C PHE A 486 -86.58 -34.62 -5.55
N SER A 487 -85.52 -34.95 -6.30
CA SER A 487 -85.60 -35.26 -7.74
C SER A 487 -86.30 -36.60 -7.97
N GLU A 488 -85.98 -37.60 -7.15
CA GLU A 488 -86.55 -38.94 -7.27
C GLU A 488 -88.05 -38.97 -6.88
N ALA A 489 -88.42 -38.31 -5.77
CA ALA A 489 -89.83 -38.21 -5.34
C ALA A 489 -90.70 -37.38 -6.33
N PHE A 490 -90.12 -36.33 -6.94
CA PHE A 490 -90.80 -35.58 -8.00
C PHE A 490 -90.97 -36.42 -9.26
N GLY A 491 -89.95 -37.21 -9.65
CA GLY A 491 -90.01 -38.16 -10.75
C GLY A 491 -91.08 -39.23 -10.57
N GLU A 492 -91.19 -39.83 -9.39
CA GLU A 492 -92.24 -40.80 -9.05
C GLU A 492 -93.65 -40.18 -9.08
N THR A 493 -93.79 -38.96 -8.56
CA THR A 493 -95.07 -38.24 -8.58
C THR A 493 -95.51 -37.90 -10.01
N LEU A 494 -94.56 -37.53 -10.88
CA LEU A 494 -94.79 -37.29 -12.31
C LEU A 494 -95.19 -38.57 -13.06
N HIS A 495 -94.57 -39.70 -12.72
CA HIS A 495 -94.89 -41.00 -13.31
C HIS A 495 -96.33 -41.45 -12.95
N GLN A 496 -96.71 -41.30 -11.68
CA GLN A 496 -98.08 -41.58 -11.23
C GLN A 496 -99.12 -40.61 -11.84
N ALA A 497 -98.76 -39.34 -12.02
CA ALA A 497 -99.62 -38.37 -12.70
C ALA A 497 -99.79 -38.68 -14.20
N ARG A 498 -98.75 -39.21 -14.85
CA ARG A 498 -98.79 -39.66 -16.26
C ARG A 498 -99.71 -40.88 -16.45
N GLU A 499 -99.66 -41.86 -15.55
CA GLU A 499 -100.51 -43.05 -15.59
C GLU A 499 -102.00 -42.74 -15.32
N ARG A 500 -102.29 -41.69 -14.54
CA ARG A 500 -103.67 -41.28 -14.21
C ARG A 500 -104.25 -40.21 -15.14
N SER A 501 -103.49 -39.76 -16.14
CA SER A 501 -103.89 -38.69 -17.05
C SER A 501 -104.72 -39.20 -18.23
N THR A 502 -105.75 -38.44 -18.64
CA THR A 502 -106.56 -38.72 -19.84
C THR A 502 -105.95 -38.11 -21.12
N GLN A 503 -104.71 -37.62 -21.03
CA GLN A 503 -104.07 -36.84 -22.09
C GLN A 503 -103.19 -37.73 -22.98
N ASP A 504 -103.25 -37.52 -24.29
CA ASP A 504 -102.54 -38.32 -25.27
C ASP A 504 -101.01 -38.24 -25.15
N GLU A 505 -100.34 -39.25 -25.68
CA GLU A 505 -98.88 -39.46 -25.58
C GLU A 505 -98.06 -38.29 -26.18
N GLU A 506 -98.63 -37.55 -27.14
CA GLU A 506 -98.04 -36.35 -27.73
C GLU A 506 -97.91 -35.19 -26.72
N TYR A 507 -98.87 -35.03 -25.81
CA TYR A 507 -98.80 -34.00 -24.77
C TYR A 507 -97.62 -34.24 -23.83
N TRP A 508 -97.42 -35.49 -23.41
CA TRP A 508 -96.32 -35.85 -22.52
C TRP A 508 -94.96 -35.74 -23.21
N ARG A 509 -94.87 -36.05 -24.51
CA ARG A 509 -93.67 -35.75 -25.32
C ARG A 509 -93.38 -34.25 -25.37
N LEU A 510 -94.41 -33.41 -25.54
CA LEU A 510 -94.24 -31.96 -25.54
C LEU A 510 -93.86 -31.43 -24.15
N TYR A 511 -94.41 -31.99 -23.08
CA TYR A 511 -94.05 -31.65 -21.69
C TYR A 511 -92.61 -32.02 -21.34
N ASP A 512 -92.14 -33.20 -21.76
CA ASP A 512 -90.76 -33.64 -21.59
C ASP A 512 -89.79 -32.76 -22.39
N GLN A 513 -90.15 -32.40 -23.63
CA GLN A 513 -89.39 -31.43 -24.41
C GLN A 513 -89.35 -30.05 -23.74
N TYR A 514 -90.47 -29.57 -23.19
CA TYR A 514 -90.56 -28.28 -22.49
C TYR A 514 -89.71 -28.26 -21.21
N THR A 515 -89.78 -29.31 -20.40
CA THR A 515 -88.99 -29.43 -19.16
C THR A 515 -87.50 -29.65 -19.44
N SER A 516 -87.14 -30.43 -20.46
CA SER A 516 -85.77 -30.55 -20.95
C SER A 516 -85.21 -29.21 -21.46
N LEU A 517 -86.03 -28.43 -22.18
CA LEU A 517 -85.65 -27.08 -22.61
C LEU A 517 -85.43 -26.16 -21.40
N LEU A 518 -86.31 -26.22 -20.39
CA LEU A 518 -86.15 -25.46 -19.16
C LEU A 518 -84.86 -25.82 -18.40
N ALA A 519 -84.56 -27.11 -18.25
CA ALA A 519 -83.33 -27.57 -17.61
C ALA A 519 -82.08 -27.05 -18.34
N LYS A 520 -82.06 -27.15 -19.67
CA LYS A 520 -80.97 -26.58 -20.50
C LYS A 520 -80.87 -25.06 -20.35
N THR A 521 -82.00 -24.34 -20.27
CA THR A 521 -81.96 -22.90 -20.00
C THR A 521 -81.42 -22.55 -18.61
N ALA A 522 -81.72 -23.36 -17.59
CA ALA A 522 -81.15 -23.17 -16.25
C ALA A 522 -79.64 -23.45 -16.23
N GLU A 523 -79.18 -24.55 -16.83
CA GLU A 523 -77.75 -24.89 -16.93
C GLU A 523 -76.96 -23.81 -17.67
N THR A 524 -77.47 -23.32 -18.81
CA THR A 524 -76.84 -22.23 -19.56
C THR A 524 -76.84 -20.90 -18.80
N GLN A 525 -77.87 -20.66 -17.98
CA GLN A 525 -77.94 -19.46 -17.12
C GLN A 525 -76.95 -19.54 -15.95
N ASP A 526 -76.77 -20.71 -15.35
CA ASP A 526 -75.77 -20.94 -14.31
C ASP A 526 -74.35 -20.87 -14.87
N SER A 527 -74.09 -21.45 -16.05
CA SER A 527 -72.80 -21.31 -16.73
C SER A 527 -72.50 -19.85 -17.09
N LEU A 528 -73.51 -19.09 -17.52
CA LEU A 528 -73.39 -17.65 -17.78
C LEU A 528 -73.09 -16.88 -16.48
N ALA A 529 -73.73 -17.24 -15.36
CA ALA A 529 -73.51 -16.60 -14.06
C ALA A 529 -72.08 -16.85 -13.56
N LEU A 530 -71.57 -18.07 -13.70
CA LEU A 530 -70.18 -18.41 -13.38
C LEU A 530 -69.20 -17.64 -14.28
N ALA A 531 -69.41 -17.64 -15.60
CA ALA A 531 -68.55 -16.90 -16.52
C ALA A 531 -68.54 -15.38 -16.23
N LYS A 532 -69.70 -14.80 -15.87
CA LYS A 532 -69.78 -13.38 -15.46
C LYS A 532 -68.96 -13.12 -14.20
N ARG A 533 -69.03 -14.02 -13.21
CA ARG A 533 -68.27 -13.91 -11.97
C ARG A 533 -66.76 -14.01 -12.24
N ASP A 534 -66.33 -14.95 -13.07
CA ASP A 534 -64.91 -15.11 -13.44
C ASP A 534 -64.39 -13.87 -14.17
N ILE A 535 -65.21 -13.27 -15.06
CA ILE A 535 -64.88 -12.00 -15.72
C ILE A 535 -64.73 -10.87 -14.70
N THR A 536 -65.63 -10.74 -13.73
CA THR A 536 -65.51 -9.70 -12.70
C THR A 536 -64.28 -9.91 -11.82
N ASP A 537 -63.98 -11.16 -11.43
CA ASP A 537 -62.82 -11.49 -10.61
C ASP A 537 -61.53 -11.13 -11.38
N MET A 538 -61.44 -11.48 -12.67
CA MET A 538 -60.32 -11.09 -13.54
C MET A 538 -60.20 -9.56 -13.71
N GLN A 539 -61.31 -8.84 -13.86
CA GLN A 539 -61.30 -7.36 -13.93
C GLN A 539 -60.78 -6.74 -12.63
N THR A 540 -61.16 -7.27 -11.47
CA THR A 540 -60.62 -6.77 -10.20
C THR A 540 -59.13 -7.05 -10.05
N LEU A 541 -58.66 -8.23 -10.45
CA LEU A 541 -57.24 -8.59 -10.43
C LEU A 541 -56.41 -7.67 -11.34
N ASP A 542 -56.90 -7.39 -12.55
CA ASP A 542 -56.22 -6.47 -13.48
C ASP A 542 -56.18 -5.03 -12.92
N SER A 543 -57.27 -4.58 -12.27
CA SER A 543 -57.30 -3.26 -11.63
C SER A 543 -56.29 -3.13 -10.48
N LEU A 544 -56.13 -4.19 -9.67
CA LEU A 544 -55.15 -4.25 -8.59
C LEU A 544 -53.72 -4.29 -9.14
N SER A 545 -53.47 -5.13 -10.15
CA SER A 545 -52.15 -5.19 -10.80
C SER A 545 -51.76 -3.86 -11.43
N ASN A 546 -52.70 -3.17 -12.08
CA ASN A 546 -52.46 -1.84 -12.65
C ASN A 546 -52.20 -0.79 -11.57
N LYS A 547 -52.90 -0.86 -10.44
CA LYS A 547 -52.65 0.02 -9.29
C LYS A 547 -51.25 -0.20 -8.69
N GLU A 548 -50.86 -1.45 -8.44
CA GLU A 548 -49.52 -1.78 -7.94
C GLU A 548 -48.41 -1.31 -8.89
N LYS A 549 -48.59 -1.50 -10.20
CA LYS A 549 -47.65 -0.97 -11.21
C LYS A 549 -47.54 0.55 -11.14
N MET A 550 -48.65 1.27 -10.99
CA MET A 550 -48.64 2.73 -10.86
C MET A 550 -47.98 3.19 -9.56
N ASP A 551 -48.23 2.51 -8.44
CA ASP A 551 -47.62 2.83 -7.15
C ASP A 551 -46.10 2.59 -7.20
N MET A 552 -45.64 1.50 -7.82
CA MET A 552 -44.21 1.25 -8.05
C MET A 552 -43.57 2.32 -8.96
N ILE A 553 -44.25 2.74 -10.02
CA ILE A 553 -43.77 3.81 -10.91
C ILE A 553 -43.66 5.14 -10.15
N ASN A 554 -44.64 5.47 -9.30
CA ASN A 554 -44.63 6.69 -8.51
C ASN A 554 -43.51 6.68 -7.47
N SER A 555 -43.33 5.58 -6.73
CA SER A 555 -42.22 5.44 -5.77
C SER A 555 -40.85 5.55 -6.45
N ALA A 556 -40.69 4.93 -7.62
CA ALA A 556 -39.45 5.07 -8.40
C ALA A 556 -39.23 6.51 -8.90
N ARG A 557 -40.29 7.23 -9.28
CA ARG A 557 -40.20 8.64 -9.68
C ARG A 557 -39.81 9.55 -8.54
N GLU A 558 -40.37 9.33 -7.34
CA GLU A 558 -40.04 10.10 -6.14
C GLU A 558 -38.58 9.88 -5.74
N SER A 559 -38.13 8.62 -5.68
CA SER A 559 -36.73 8.28 -5.40
C SER A 559 -35.77 8.92 -6.41
N ASN A 560 -36.09 8.85 -7.71
CA ASN A 560 -35.26 9.48 -8.74
C ASN A 560 -35.27 11.01 -8.64
N ALA A 561 -36.38 11.63 -8.25
CA ALA A 561 -36.47 13.08 -8.05
C ALA A 561 -35.62 13.54 -6.86
N GLU A 562 -35.60 12.78 -5.76
CA GLU A 562 -34.75 13.04 -4.60
C GLU A 562 -33.26 12.92 -4.94
N GLU A 563 -32.87 11.87 -5.67
CA GLU A 563 -31.49 11.70 -6.13
C GLU A 563 -31.06 12.83 -7.09
N LEU A 564 -31.93 13.24 -8.02
CA LEU A 564 -31.68 14.38 -8.90
C LEU A 564 -31.57 15.70 -8.13
N ALA A 565 -32.35 15.90 -7.07
CA ALA A 565 -32.26 17.08 -6.22
C ALA A 565 -30.93 17.10 -5.44
N LYS A 566 -30.53 15.95 -4.88
CA LYS A 566 -29.27 15.78 -4.15
C LYS A 566 -28.07 16.03 -5.06
N THR A 567 -28.03 15.40 -6.24
CA THR A 567 -26.94 15.58 -7.19
C THR A 567 -26.85 17.02 -7.70
N ARG A 568 -27.99 17.71 -7.90
CA ARG A 568 -27.98 19.15 -8.22
C ARG A 568 -27.39 19.99 -7.11
N ALA A 569 -27.76 19.74 -5.85
CA ALA A 569 -27.21 20.45 -4.70
C ALA A 569 -25.69 20.25 -4.57
N GLU A 570 -25.21 19.01 -4.74
CA GLU A 570 -23.77 18.70 -4.75
C GLU A 570 -23.05 19.41 -5.92
N CYS A 571 -23.68 19.48 -7.09
CA CYS A 571 -23.15 20.17 -8.26
C CYS A 571 -23.04 21.69 -8.03
N ASP A 572 -24.03 22.29 -7.39
CA ASP A 572 -24.05 23.72 -7.08
C ASP A 572 -23.06 24.07 -5.95
N GLU A 573 -22.90 23.20 -4.95
CA GLU A 573 -21.85 23.34 -3.93
C GLU A 573 -20.45 23.26 -4.56
N ALA A 574 -20.23 22.30 -5.46
CA ALA A 574 -18.97 22.16 -6.18
C ALA A 574 -18.66 23.40 -7.04
N LYS A 575 -19.65 23.96 -7.74
CA LYS A 575 -19.49 25.22 -8.48
C LYS A 575 -19.14 26.38 -7.55
N HIS A 576 -19.79 26.47 -6.38
CA HIS A 576 -19.48 27.53 -5.42
C HIS A 576 -18.03 27.44 -4.93
N LYS A 577 -17.55 26.23 -4.62
CA LYS A 577 -16.15 26.00 -4.25
C LYS A 577 -15.18 26.39 -5.37
N ILE A 578 -15.51 26.08 -6.63
CA ILE A 578 -14.70 26.50 -7.78
C ILE A 578 -14.62 28.03 -7.86
N TYR A 579 -15.74 28.74 -7.74
CA TYR A 579 -15.73 30.21 -7.78
C TYR A 579 -14.90 30.83 -6.65
N VAL A 580 -14.95 30.27 -5.43
CA VAL A 580 -14.12 30.75 -4.31
C VAL A 580 -12.64 30.52 -4.60
N LEU A 581 -12.27 29.33 -5.08
CA LEU A 581 -10.88 29.00 -5.42
C LEU A 581 -10.36 29.85 -6.58
N GLU A 582 -11.19 30.16 -7.58
CA GLU A 582 -10.85 31.08 -8.67
C GLU A 582 -10.57 32.49 -8.14
N ALA A 583 -11.41 33.01 -7.23
CA ALA A 583 -11.21 34.32 -6.61
C ALA A 583 -9.93 34.38 -5.76
N GLU A 584 -9.64 33.32 -4.99
CA GLU A 584 -8.39 33.20 -4.23
C GLU A 584 -7.17 33.12 -5.17
N LEU A 585 -7.27 32.37 -6.26
CA LEU A 585 -6.21 32.27 -7.27
C LEU A 585 -5.93 33.64 -7.92
N ASP A 586 -6.95 34.39 -8.28
CA ASP A 586 -6.80 35.74 -8.83
C ASP A 586 -6.16 36.70 -7.80
N SER A 587 -6.57 36.61 -6.53
CA SER A 587 -5.96 37.40 -5.46
C SER A 587 -4.48 37.05 -5.26
N THR A 588 -4.11 35.77 -5.32
CA THR A 588 -2.70 35.37 -5.19
C THR A 588 -1.88 35.80 -6.42
N HIS A 589 -2.43 35.70 -7.63
CA HIS A 589 -1.78 36.17 -8.84
C HIS A 589 -1.53 37.70 -8.83
N THR A 590 -2.48 38.49 -8.32
CA THR A 590 -2.28 39.94 -8.21
C THR A 590 -1.18 40.28 -7.20
N LEU A 591 -1.13 39.60 -6.06
CA LEU A 591 -0.07 39.77 -5.07
C LEU A 591 1.31 39.39 -5.64
N VAL A 592 1.41 38.24 -6.32
CA VAL A 592 2.66 37.81 -6.99
C VAL A 592 3.12 38.80 -8.05
N ARG A 593 2.19 39.38 -8.80
CA ARG A 593 2.52 40.42 -9.78
C ARG A 593 3.07 41.67 -9.10
N GLN A 594 2.47 42.10 -7.99
CA GLN A 594 2.95 43.25 -7.22
C GLN A 594 4.35 42.99 -6.65
N THR A 595 4.57 41.87 -5.95
CA THR A 595 5.88 41.52 -5.38
C THR A 595 6.95 41.36 -6.45
N SER A 596 6.61 40.80 -7.62
CA SER A 596 7.53 40.73 -8.76
C SER A 596 7.92 42.11 -9.29
N THR A 597 6.97 43.05 -9.36
CA THR A 597 7.27 44.43 -9.78
C THR A 597 8.16 45.15 -8.78
N GLU A 598 7.94 44.94 -7.47
CA GLU A 598 8.80 45.49 -6.42
C GLU A 598 10.20 44.89 -6.49
N ARG A 599 10.31 43.57 -6.65
CA ARG A 599 11.59 42.88 -6.85
C ARG A 599 12.37 43.42 -8.04
N ASN A 600 11.69 43.67 -9.17
CA ASN A 600 12.35 44.21 -10.36
C ASN A 600 12.83 45.65 -10.13
N LYS A 601 12.07 46.50 -9.43
CA LYS A 601 12.51 47.85 -9.02
C LYS A 601 13.72 47.81 -8.09
N LEU A 602 13.72 46.89 -7.11
CA LEU A 602 14.85 46.70 -6.21
C LEU A 602 16.10 46.24 -6.97
N GLN A 603 15.93 45.34 -7.95
CA GLN A 603 17.03 44.89 -8.81
C GLN A 603 17.61 46.05 -9.63
N GLU A 604 16.75 46.88 -10.24
CA GLU A 604 17.19 48.07 -10.99
C GLU A 604 17.94 49.07 -10.09
N MET A 605 17.47 49.29 -8.86
CA MET A 605 18.18 50.12 -7.89
C MET A 605 19.53 49.52 -7.46
N LEU A 606 19.65 48.20 -7.39
CA LEU A 606 20.91 47.54 -7.06
C LEU A 606 21.90 47.66 -8.23
N ASP A 607 21.43 47.38 -9.45
CA ASP A 607 22.26 47.47 -10.66
C ASP A 607 22.78 48.90 -10.86
N THR A 608 21.94 49.93 -10.69
CA THR A 608 22.36 51.35 -10.75
C THR A 608 23.35 51.72 -9.66
N ARG A 609 23.21 51.18 -8.44
CA ARG A 609 24.23 51.39 -7.38
C ARG A 609 25.54 50.72 -7.73
N GLN A 610 25.48 49.51 -8.30
CA GLN A 610 26.68 48.77 -8.69
C GLN A 610 27.44 49.49 -9.80
N THR A 611 26.74 50.10 -10.77
CA THR A 611 27.38 50.91 -11.81
C THR A 611 28.03 52.17 -11.23
N VAL A 612 27.35 52.90 -10.34
CA VAL A 612 27.93 54.08 -9.67
C VAL A 612 29.18 53.74 -8.86
N ILE A 613 29.17 52.59 -8.16
CA ILE A 613 30.36 52.11 -7.43
C ILE A 613 31.50 51.78 -8.40
N ALA A 614 31.20 51.17 -9.54
CA ALA A 614 32.21 50.84 -10.55
C ALA A 614 32.82 52.11 -11.17
N GLU A 615 32.00 53.10 -11.53
CA GLU A 615 32.44 54.41 -12.05
C GLU A 615 33.34 55.13 -11.04
N SER A 616 32.92 55.18 -9.76
CA SER A 616 33.69 55.76 -8.66
C SER A 616 35.07 55.12 -8.48
N ARG A 617 35.19 53.80 -8.67
CA ARG A 617 36.49 53.09 -8.62
C ARG A 617 37.39 53.43 -9.80
N VAL A 618 36.83 53.56 -11.00
CA VAL A 618 37.60 53.97 -12.19
C VAL A 618 38.14 55.39 -12.01
N GLU A 619 37.34 56.32 -11.50
CA GLU A 619 37.79 57.68 -11.18
C GLU A 619 38.91 57.71 -10.12
N ASP A 620 38.84 56.84 -9.11
CA ASP A 620 39.91 56.71 -8.10
C ASP A 620 41.22 56.18 -8.72
N ASP A 621 41.13 55.18 -9.60
CA ASP A 621 42.30 54.63 -10.29
C ASP A 621 42.94 55.65 -11.26
N GLU A 622 42.12 56.43 -11.96
CA GLU A 622 42.58 57.52 -12.84
C GLU A 622 43.32 58.60 -12.04
N THR A 623 42.74 59.10 -10.95
CA THR A 623 43.38 60.11 -10.10
C THR A 623 44.65 59.61 -9.42
N MET A 624 44.68 58.34 -9.00
CA MET A 624 45.89 57.71 -8.45
C MET A 624 47.00 57.64 -9.51
N ASN A 625 46.67 57.29 -10.75
CA ASN A 625 47.64 57.22 -11.84
C ASN A 625 48.16 58.61 -12.26
N GLU A 626 47.30 59.63 -12.28
CA GLU A 626 47.70 61.02 -12.48
C GLU A 626 48.67 61.50 -11.38
N MET A 627 48.37 61.18 -10.12
CA MET A 627 49.26 61.51 -8.99
C MET A 627 50.61 60.80 -9.09
N LYS A 628 50.64 59.50 -9.45
CA LYS A 628 51.88 58.75 -9.70
C LYS A 628 52.71 59.39 -10.81
N LYS A 629 52.08 59.78 -11.93
CA LYS A 629 52.76 60.41 -13.07
C LYS A 629 53.40 61.74 -12.68
N LEU A 630 52.67 62.61 -11.96
CA LEU A 630 53.21 63.89 -11.47
C LEU A 630 54.37 63.69 -10.49
N LEU A 631 54.29 62.71 -9.57
CA LEU A 631 55.38 62.38 -8.65
C LEU A 631 56.62 61.85 -9.38
N THR A 632 56.45 61.00 -10.41
CA THR A 632 57.58 60.52 -11.23
C THR A 632 58.24 61.64 -12.02
N GLU A 633 57.47 62.62 -12.50
CA GLU A 633 58.00 63.76 -13.26
C GLU A 633 58.74 64.76 -12.36
N ILE A 634 58.30 64.93 -11.10
CA ILE A 634 59.05 65.67 -10.07
C ILE A 634 60.36 64.95 -9.73
N ALA A 635 60.32 63.63 -9.51
CA ALA A 635 61.52 62.85 -9.20
C ALA A 635 62.55 62.87 -10.34
N ALA A 636 62.11 62.86 -11.60
CA ALA A 636 62.97 62.97 -12.78
C ALA A 636 63.61 64.37 -12.92
N GLN A 637 62.93 65.43 -12.48
CA GLN A 637 63.52 66.78 -12.42
C GLN A 637 64.59 66.92 -11.33
N GLU A 638 64.42 66.25 -10.18
CA GLU A 638 65.41 66.27 -9.09
C GLU A 638 66.67 65.44 -9.40
N SER A 639 66.56 64.38 -10.22
CA SER A 639 67.69 63.50 -10.58
C SER A 639 68.59 64.03 -11.70
N GLY A 640 68.27 65.19 -12.31
CA GLY A 640 69.11 65.84 -13.32
C GLY A 640 69.08 65.20 -14.71
N ASP A 641 68.18 64.24 -14.96
CA ASP A 641 68.03 63.56 -16.25
C ASP A 641 66.99 64.32 -17.08
N VAL A 642 67.39 65.49 -17.59
CA VAL A 642 66.52 66.37 -18.38
C VAL A 642 66.32 65.76 -19.76
N SER A 643 65.32 64.89 -19.89
CA SER A 643 64.73 64.58 -21.19
C SER A 643 64.03 65.83 -21.72
N GLU A 644 64.26 66.20 -22.98
CA GLU A 644 63.74 67.39 -23.68
C GLU A 644 62.20 67.53 -23.70
N ALA A 645 61.44 66.65 -23.05
CA ALA A 645 59.99 66.66 -23.00
C ALA A 645 59.37 67.46 -21.83
N SER A 646 60.10 67.80 -20.76
CA SER A 646 59.53 68.50 -19.60
C SER A 646 59.65 70.03 -19.71
N GLN A 647 58.67 70.67 -20.34
CA GLN A 647 58.59 72.15 -20.46
C GLN A 647 58.09 72.87 -19.19
N LYS A 648 57.67 72.15 -18.14
CA LYS A 648 57.05 72.72 -16.93
C LYS A 648 58.07 72.94 -15.81
N SER A 649 58.02 74.10 -15.15
CA SER A 649 58.85 74.41 -13.98
C SER A 649 58.50 73.48 -12.80
N GLY A 650 59.46 73.10 -11.96
CA GLY A 650 59.19 72.31 -10.75
C GLY A 650 58.18 72.96 -9.79
N VAL A 651 58.11 74.30 -9.80
CA VAL A 651 57.07 75.06 -9.07
C VAL A 651 55.67 74.81 -9.67
N GLU A 652 55.59 74.66 -10.98
CA GLU A 652 54.35 74.44 -11.73
C GLU A 652 53.83 73.01 -11.61
N LEU A 653 54.73 72.02 -11.52
CA LEU A 653 54.41 70.64 -11.19
C LEU A 653 53.92 70.50 -9.74
N THR A 654 54.59 71.18 -8.80
CA THR A 654 54.15 71.19 -7.38
C THR A 654 52.76 71.81 -7.25
N LYS A 655 52.48 72.89 -8.00
CA LYS A 655 51.14 73.50 -8.03
C LYS A 655 50.07 72.53 -8.58
N GLN A 656 50.38 71.76 -9.63
CA GLN A 656 49.47 70.74 -10.16
C GLN A 656 49.21 69.59 -9.16
N VAL A 657 50.22 69.19 -8.37
CA VAL A 657 50.03 68.21 -7.29
C VAL A 657 49.12 68.75 -6.19
N VAL A 658 49.32 70.01 -5.78
CA VAL A 658 48.45 70.65 -4.77
C VAL A 658 47.01 70.75 -5.27
N GLU A 659 46.78 71.20 -6.51
CA GLU A 659 45.43 71.26 -7.11
C GLU A 659 44.77 69.88 -7.22
N LEU A 660 45.53 68.81 -7.51
CA LEU A 660 45.01 67.45 -7.55
C LEU A 660 44.67 66.92 -6.15
N ILE A 661 45.48 67.24 -5.14
CA ILE A 661 45.21 66.90 -3.73
C ILE A 661 43.95 67.62 -3.24
N GLU A 662 43.80 68.91 -3.54
CA GLU A 662 42.61 69.68 -3.16
C GLU A 662 41.33 69.09 -3.78
N LYS A 663 41.36 68.74 -5.08
CA LYS A 663 40.23 68.06 -5.74
C LYS A 663 39.91 66.70 -5.12
N ASN A 664 40.93 65.92 -4.75
CA ASN A 664 40.74 64.63 -4.10
C ASN A 664 40.17 64.79 -2.67
N LEU A 665 40.63 65.77 -1.91
CA LEU A 665 40.09 66.07 -0.58
C LEU A 665 38.62 66.51 -0.67
N GLU A 666 38.26 67.31 -1.66
CA GLU A 666 36.87 67.74 -1.89
C GLU A 666 35.96 66.54 -2.26
N ARG A 667 36.42 65.65 -3.13
CA ARG A 667 35.71 64.39 -3.44
C ARG A 667 35.56 63.48 -2.23
N LEU A 668 36.60 63.38 -1.39
CA LEU A 668 36.59 62.56 -0.20
C LEU A 668 35.63 63.12 0.87
N ALA A 669 35.55 64.45 0.98
CA ALA A 669 34.55 65.14 1.80
C ALA A 669 33.12 64.87 1.31
N GLN A 670 32.87 64.96 0.00
CA GLN A 670 31.55 64.65 -0.59
C GLN A 670 31.15 63.18 -0.35
N ARG A 671 32.08 62.24 -0.44
CA ARG A 671 31.84 60.82 -0.11
C ARG A 671 31.55 60.62 1.37
N ALA A 672 32.27 61.31 2.26
CA ALA A 672 32.02 61.25 3.69
C ALA A 672 30.62 61.78 4.04
N GLU A 673 30.18 62.87 3.41
CA GLU A 673 28.83 63.41 3.56
C GLU A 673 27.75 62.45 3.03
N TYR A 674 27.99 61.82 1.88
CA TYR A 674 27.10 60.80 1.34
C TYR A 674 26.98 59.57 2.26
N ILE A 675 28.09 59.07 2.81
CA ILE A 675 28.11 57.95 3.76
C ILE A 675 27.38 58.34 5.04
N HIS A 676 27.57 59.56 5.54
CA HIS A 676 26.84 60.06 6.71
C HIS A 676 25.33 60.06 6.47
N ASN A 677 24.87 60.60 5.34
CA ASN A 677 23.46 60.61 4.96
C ASN A 677 22.89 59.18 4.80
N GLN A 678 23.66 58.24 4.25
CA GLN A 678 23.24 56.84 4.16
C GLN A 678 23.14 56.18 5.53
N ASN A 679 24.08 56.44 6.44
CA ASN A 679 24.07 55.90 7.79
C ASN A 679 22.88 56.44 8.60
N GLU A 680 22.54 57.72 8.45
CA GLU A 680 21.31 58.29 9.01
C GLU A 680 20.05 57.60 8.44
N HIS A 681 20.03 57.31 7.14
CA HIS A 681 18.89 56.63 6.52
C HIS A 681 18.77 55.16 6.95
N ILE A 682 19.89 54.45 7.10
CA ILE A 682 19.96 53.09 7.65
C ILE A 682 19.45 53.11 9.09
N LYS A 683 19.89 54.06 9.91
CA LYS A 683 19.43 54.23 11.29
C LYS A 683 17.91 54.45 11.36
N TYR A 684 17.37 55.32 10.50
CA TYR A 684 15.92 55.52 10.38
C TYR A 684 15.18 54.23 10.01
N LEU A 685 15.70 53.46 9.05
CA LEU A 685 15.08 52.19 8.65
C LEU A 685 15.18 51.13 9.75
N GLN A 686 16.29 51.07 10.48
CA GLN A 686 16.47 50.19 11.64
C GLN A 686 15.51 50.55 12.77
N GLU A 687 15.34 51.84 13.09
CA GLU A 687 14.36 52.31 14.07
C GLU A 687 12.92 51.96 13.63
N ARG A 688 12.62 52.06 12.33
CA ARG A 688 11.30 51.69 11.79
C ARG A 688 11.06 50.18 11.80
N ILE A 689 12.07 49.37 11.48
CA ILE A 689 12.01 47.91 11.59
C ILE A 689 11.82 47.51 13.05
N LYS A 690 12.63 48.08 13.95
CA LYS A 690 12.52 47.86 15.40
C LYS A 690 11.14 48.24 15.92
N HIS A 691 10.57 49.35 15.45
CA HIS A 691 9.19 49.71 15.74
C HIS A 691 8.22 48.66 15.21
N PHE A 692 8.32 48.22 13.95
CA PHE A 692 7.44 47.15 13.45
C PHE A 692 7.63 45.82 14.19
N GLU A 693 8.83 45.49 14.67
CA GLU A 693 9.12 44.31 15.48
C GLU A 693 8.51 44.43 16.88
N GLU A 694 8.65 45.59 17.53
CA GLU A 694 8.05 45.90 18.84
C GLU A 694 6.50 45.92 18.78
N PHE A 695 5.92 46.32 17.64
CA PHE A 695 4.46 46.29 17.42
C PHE A 695 3.97 44.98 16.77
N ALA A 696 4.86 44.09 16.31
CA ALA A 696 4.53 42.74 15.86
C ALA A 696 4.48 41.73 17.01
N GLU A 697 4.82 42.12 18.25
CA GLU A 697 4.56 41.34 19.46
C GLU A 697 3.07 41.27 19.85
N ASP A 698 2.16 41.91 19.10
CA ASP A 698 0.74 41.50 19.03
C ASP A 698 0.57 40.31 18.05
N GLY A 699 1.54 39.39 18.04
CA GLY A 699 1.34 38.03 17.59
C GLY A 699 0.18 37.44 18.38
N ILE A 700 -0.78 36.85 17.65
CA ILE A 700 -1.92 36.05 18.12
C ILE A 700 -1.99 35.99 19.65
N SER A 701 -2.88 36.78 20.28
CA SER A 701 -3.08 36.78 21.74
C SER A 701 -2.98 35.36 22.28
N ARG A 702 -2.27 35.17 23.40
CA ARG A 702 -2.03 33.85 24.03
C ARG A 702 -3.32 33.01 24.17
N GLU A 703 -4.47 33.68 24.31
CA GLU A 703 -5.79 33.04 24.29
C GLU A 703 -6.18 32.45 22.93
N ARG A 704 -5.90 33.16 21.84
CA ARG A 704 -6.14 32.73 20.46
C ARG A 704 -5.16 31.64 20.03
N GLU A 705 -3.92 31.65 20.51
CA GLU A 705 -2.96 30.56 20.29
C GLU A 705 -3.44 29.27 20.97
N VAL A 706 -3.92 29.37 22.21
CA VAL A 706 -4.54 28.23 22.94
C VAL A 706 -5.82 27.76 22.26
N GLU A 707 -6.63 28.67 21.70
CA GLU A 707 -7.83 28.32 20.95
C GLU A 707 -7.50 27.58 19.64
N LEU A 708 -6.52 28.07 18.89
CA LEU A 708 -6.05 27.41 17.68
C LEU A 708 -5.44 26.04 17.98
N GLN A 709 -4.68 25.91 19.07
CA GLN A 709 -4.14 24.62 19.49
C GLN A 709 -5.26 23.62 19.84
N LYS A 710 -6.32 24.06 20.52
CA LYS A 710 -7.50 23.20 20.79
C LYS A 710 -8.22 22.76 19.52
N ILE A 711 -8.31 23.65 18.52
CA ILE A 711 -8.92 23.33 17.22
C ILE A 711 -8.05 22.31 16.47
N ILE A 712 -6.73 22.49 16.46
CA ILE A 712 -5.78 21.56 15.85
C ILE A 712 -5.86 20.18 16.53
N ASP A 713 -5.94 20.13 17.86
CA ASP A 713 -6.06 18.89 18.62
C ASP A 713 -7.42 18.19 18.37
N ALA A 714 -8.51 18.96 18.21
CA ALA A 714 -9.82 18.43 17.85
C ALA A 714 -9.82 17.84 16.43
N GLN A 715 -9.30 18.57 15.45
CA GLN A 715 -9.19 18.11 14.07
C GLN A 715 -8.27 16.90 13.93
N SER A 716 -7.17 16.86 14.70
CA SER A 716 -6.26 15.71 14.73
C SER A 716 -6.95 14.45 15.27
N ARG A 717 -7.81 14.60 16.30
CA ARG A 717 -8.63 13.49 16.81
C ARG A 717 -9.67 13.02 15.78
N GLU A 718 -10.34 13.94 15.09
CA GLU A 718 -11.30 13.59 14.03
C GLU A 718 -10.62 12.89 12.85
N LEU A 719 -9.46 13.37 12.41
CA LEU A 719 -8.66 12.72 11.37
C LEU A 719 -8.23 11.30 11.79
N ALA A 720 -7.80 11.11 13.04
CA ALA A 720 -7.45 9.79 13.55
C ALA A 720 -8.67 8.84 13.58
N LEU A 721 -9.85 9.34 13.99
CA LEU A 721 -11.09 8.58 13.97
C LEU A 721 -11.50 8.20 12.53
N MET A 722 -11.41 9.14 11.60
CA MET A 722 -11.68 8.89 10.18
C MET A 722 -10.69 7.91 9.57
N CYS A 723 -9.40 8.02 9.84
CA CYS A 723 -8.40 7.04 9.39
C CYS A 723 -8.70 5.65 9.95
N SER A 724 -9.14 5.55 11.22
CA SER A 724 -9.51 4.27 11.83
C SER A 724 -10.78 3.67 11.21
N SER A 725 -11.77 4.49 10.83
CA SER A 725 -12.99 4.02 10.17
C SER A 725 -12.72 3.64 8.72
N TRP A 726 -11.86 4.37 8.02
CA TRP A 726 -11.41 4.03 6.67
C TRP A 726 -10.65 2.71 6.66
N TYR A 727 -9.74 2.50 7.62
CA TYR A 727 -9.04 1.23 7.77
C TYR A 727 -10.00 0.07 8.05
N GLU A 728 -11.05 0.27 8.86
CA GLU A 728 -12.09 -0.74 9.08
C GLU A 728 -12.89 -1.07 7.81
N VAL A 729 -13.31 -0.06 7.04
CA VAL A 729 -14.02 -0.24 5.77
C VAL A 729 -13.13 -0.95 4.75
N GLN A 730 -11.87 -0.57 4.65
CA GLN A 730 -10.91 -1.19 3.74
C GLN A 730 -10.55 -2.62 4.15
N SER A 731 -10.39 -2.89 5.45
CA SER A 731 -10.15 -4.24 5.95
C SER A 731 -11.37 -5.15 5.73
N ARG A 732 -12.60 -4.63 5.88
CA ARG A 732 -13.84 -5.34 5.53
C ARG A 732 -13.95 -5.60 4.02
N LEU A 733 -13.56 -4.65 3.17
CA LEU A 733 -13.52 -4.81 1.72
C LEU A 733 -12.49 -5.85 1.28
N MET A 734 -11.29 -5.86 1.88
CA MET A 734 -10.22 -6.82 1.57
C MET A 734 -10.52 -8.23 2.09
N ASN A 735 -11.23 -8.35 3.22
CA ASN A 735 -11.60 -9.64 3.82
C ASN A 735 -12.91 -10.23 3.27
N ASN A 736 -13.53 -9.62 2.25
CA ASN A 736 -14.80 -10.08 1.68
C ASN A 736 -14.68 -11.33 0.78
N ASN A 737 -13.51 -12.00 0.78
CA ASN A 737 -13.29 -13.31 0.14
C ASN A 737 -13.45 -14.51 1.10
N VAL A 738 -13.90 -14.29 2.34
CA VAL A 738 -14.21 -15.39 3.27
C VAL A 738 -15.67 -15.31 3.70
N THR A 739 -16.46 -16.23 3.17
CA THR A 739 -17.86 -16.57 3.49
C THR A 739 -18.47 -15.97 4.77
N SER A 740 -19.58 -15.24 4.59
CA SER A 740 -20.50 -14.70 5.60
C SER A 740 -21.22 -15.75 6.47
N SER A 741 -20.49 -16.63 7.15
CA SER A 741 -21.08 -17.65 8.06
C SER A 741 -20.56 -17.64 9.51
N ARG A 742 -19.74 -16.65 9.91
CA ARG A 742 -19.25 -16.55 11.31
C ARG A 742 -19.75 -15.34 12.11
N TYR A 743 -20.90 -14.77 11.75
CA TYR A 743 -21.52 -13.70 12.55
C TYR A 743 -22.93 -14.07 13.03
N ARG A 744 -23.08 -15.26 13.62
CA ARG A 744 -24.29 -15.61 14.39
C ARG A 744 -24.08 -15.82 15.88
N ASN A 745 -22.83 -15.75 16.37
CA ASN A 745 -22.55 -15.83 17.81
C ASN A 745 -21.64 -14.68 18.25
N GLY A 746 -22.11 -13.91 19.23
CA GLY A 746 -21.24 -13.11 20.11
C GLY A 746 -21.15 -11.63 19.79
N LEU A 747 -22.17 -10.86 20.19
CA LEU A 747 -22.09 -9.39 20.30
C LEU A 747 -21.03 -8.91 21.33
N ALA A 748 -20.38 -9.83 22.06
CA ALA A 748 -19.47 -9.55 23.17
C ALA A 748 -17.98 -9.47 22.78
N ASP A 749 -17.56 -10.02 21.64
CA ASP A 749 -16.14 -10.01 21.23
C ASP A 749 -15.74 -8.80 20.35
N ALA A 750 -16.72 -8.08 19.78
CA ALA A 750 -16.46 -6.87 19.00
C ALA A 750 -15.89 -5.71 19.85
N GLN A 751 -16.10 -5.72 21.17
CA GLN A 751 -15.61 -4.67 22.08
C GLN A 751 -14.21 -4.93 22.65
N LYS A 752 -13.62 -6.12 22.43
CA LYS A 752 -12.31 -6.48 22.99
C LYS A 752 -11.13 -6.38 21.99
N GLY A 753 -11.42 -6.10 20.72
CA GLY A 753 -10.40 -5.94 19.70
C GLY A 753 -9.49 -4.73 19.94
N TRP A 754 -8.22 -4.84 19.54
CA TRP A 754 -7.20 -3.78 19.63
C TRP A 754 -7.70 -2.43 19.09
N LEU A 755 -8.51 -2.43 18.03
CA LEU A 755 -9.13 -1.24 17.45
C LEU A 755 -10.22 -0.59 18.34
N ALA A 756 -10.99 -1.38 19.09
CA ALA A 756 -11.94 -0.84 20.07
C ALA A 756 -11.21 -0.19 21.26
N ARG A 757 -10.05 -0.72 21.65
CA ARG A 757 -9.14 -0.08 22.63
C ARG A 757 -8.54 1.21 22.09
N GLN A 758 -8.16 1.25 20.81
CA GLN A 758 -7.68 2.46 20.15
C GLN A 758 -8.77 3.54 20.06
N ARG A 759 -10.01 3.17 19.71
CA ARG A 759 -11.16 4.10 19.72
C ARG A 759 -11.48 4.61 21.12
N ASN A 760 -11.39 3.77 22.15
CA ASN A 760 -11.56 4.21 23.54
C ASN A 760 -10.41 5.10 24.04
N MET A 761 -9.18 4.91 23.54
CA MET A 761 -8.06 5.82 23.81
C MET A 761 -8.22 7.18 23.14
N VAL A 762 -8.74 7.22 21.91
CA VAL A 762 -8.96 8.47 21.16
C VAL A 762 -10.22 9.21 21.64
N ALA A 763 -11.25 8.48 22.08
CA ALA A 763 -12.47 9.04 22.66
C ALA A 763 -12.35 9.37 24.16
N GLY A 764 -11.21 9.07 24.80
CA GLY A 764 -11.02 9.12 26.25
C GLY A 764 -9.91 10.07 26.72
N ARG A 765 -10.15 11.38 26.64
CA ARG A 765 -9.89 12.42 27.66
C ARG A 765 -10.49 13.76 27.21
#